data_AF-A0A7R8WPA3-F1
#
_entry.id   AF-A0A7R8WPA3-F1
#
_cell.length_a   1.000
_cell.length_b   1.000
_cell.length_c   1.000
_cell.angle_alpha   90.00
_cell.angle_beta   90.00
_cell.angle_gamma   90.00
#
_symmetry.space_group_name_H-M   'P 1'
#
loop_
_entity.id
_entity.type
_entity.pdbx_description
1 polymer ?
#
loop_
_entity_poly.entity_id
_entity_poly.type
_entity_poly.pdbx_seq_one_letter_code
_entity_poly.pdbx_strand_id
1 'polypeptide(L)'
;MNYRRQHSVTQAAAKAGISRASGYRIESDSSMPSQRENTRASRRPDPLEGLFEEEVVPILINTPGIRPVAIYEELLRRHPTLSTGIRRTLERRVRQWQVLHGPEQELIFRQTHEPGRLGLSDFTDMGEFQILVEAQPLVHRLYHFRLAYSGFSHAHVVLGGESFIALAEGLQNALWSLGGVPVEHRTDSLTAAFCNRDSDTQEDLTRRYELLCQHYGMSPSRNNRGEAHENGSIEGPHGHLKRAIKDALLLRGSSCFDSLEAYRRFIDQVVGRLNVRHAGRIDTERAVLCALPAQRSDDFEQHSVRVTSGGGFVLKKVFYSVPSRLVGHRLRVHLYDDHLELFAGNGALESLPRGRCDAKGNRCYVVNYRHVIHSLRRKPMALRSLVYRDQIFPRLAYRQMYERLLESSGERVACKTMVELLAMAHEQSCEGQMAAVLQVMLQAGELACVDEMRERFAPSPEHLPSVSVELPPLAQYDSLLGSLFEARVSLLLKELRLPAMSALWSEFAARSDTEGWPAARFLAALAEHEVAERDRRRIARHLSGANLLPGKTLDSFDFTHVPMISKAQVQALAEGDDWIEQGNNVLVFGPPGGGKSHLSSALGLSLVERGWRVLFARTTDLVQKLQIARQELQLENAIRKLDKYHLLILDDLAYVVKDQAETSVLFELISARYEHRSLLVTANQPFGEWNKVFQDPAMTLAAVDRLVHHSVILEMNVESYRQRSAKSKQIRRTGRPTKRATRHNTPSD
;
A
#
# COMPACT_ATOMS: atom_id res chain seq x y z
N MET A 1 53.94 12.20 -26.87
CA MET A 1 55.24 12.60 -27.46
C MET A 1 55.73 14.00 -27.03
N ASN A 2 55.40 14.50 -25.82
CA ASN A 2 55.89 15.83 -25.41
C ASN A 2 57.37 15.86 -25.02
N TYR A 3 57.88 14.78 -24.39
CA TYR A 3 59.27 14.73 -23.92
C TYR A 3 60.33 14.65 -25.05
N ARG A 4 59.98 14.15 -26.25
CA ARG A 4 60.94 14.06 -27.38
C ARG A 4 61.22 15.41 -28.03
N ARG A 5 60.31 16.39 -27.90
CA ARG A 5 60.47 17.73 -28.48
C ARG A 5 61.58 18.55 -27.81
N GLN A 6 61.96 18.19 -26.58
CA GLN A 6 62.92 18.95 -25.75
C GLN A 6 64.11 18.13 -25.27
N HIS A 7 64.09 16.80 -25.45
CA HIS A 7 65.14 15.91 -24.95
C HIS A 7 65.59 14.90 -26.01
N SER A 8 66.84 14.43 -25.90
CA SER A 8 67.36 13.35 -26.74
C SER A 8 66.54 12.07 -26.54
N VAL A 9 66.51 11.19 -27.55
CA VAL A 9 65.73 9.94 -27.54
C VAL A 9 65.95 9.12 -26.28
N THR A 10 67.20 9.07 -25.82
CA THR A 10 67.58 8.30 -24.63
C THR A 10 67.01 8.91 -23.35
N GLN A 11 67.03 10.23 -23.23
CA GLN A 11 66.44 10.95 -22.09
C GLN A 11 64.91 10.91 -22.11
N ALA A 12 64.30 11.05 -23.30
CA ALA A 12 62.86 10.95 -23.47
C ALA A 12 62.35 9.54 -23.17
N ALA A 13 63.07 8.50 -23.59
CA ALA A 13 62.76 7.09 -23.28
C ALA A 13 62.83 6.81 -21.78
N ALA A 14 63.88 7.28 -21.10
CA ALA A 14 64.01 7.15 -19.65
C ALA A 14 62.88 7.87 -18.90
N LYS A 15 62.57 9.12 -19.28
CA LYS A 15 61.45 9.88 -18.68
C LYS A 15 60.08 9.25 -18.95
N ALA A 16 59.93 8.51 -20.05
CA ALA A 16 58.71 7.79 -20.39
C ALA A 16 58.68 6.34 -19.85
N GLY A 17 59.70 5.91 -19.10
CA GLY A 17 59.76 4.57 -18.51
C GLY A 17 59.95 3.43 -19.52
N ILE A 18 60.49 3.70 -20.71
CA ILE A 18 60.72 2.69 -21.76
C ILE A 18 62.21 2.51 -22.06
N SER A 19 62.58 1.32 -22.55
CA SER A 19 63.99 1.02 -22.85
C SER A 19 64.55 1.90 -23.97
N ARG A 20 65.86 2.15 -23.94
CA ARG A 20 66.56 2.95 -24.96
C ARG A 20 66.32 2.39 -26.38
N ALA A 21 66.34 1.07 -26.53
CA ALA A 21 66.07 0.39 -27.80
C ALA A 21 64.64 0.64 -28.32
N SER A 22 63.63 0.61 -27.43
CA SER A 22 62.25 0.91 -27.80
C SER A 22 62.06 2.39 -28.15
N GLY A 23 62.77 3.30 -27.46
CA GLY A 23 62.76 4.73 -27.77
C GLY A 23 63.23 5.04 -29.20
N TYR A 24 64.35 4.46 -29.62
CA TYR A 24 64.85 4.60 -31.01
C TYR A 24 63.93 3.91 -32.02
N ARG A 25 63.36 2.74 -31.71
CA ARG A 25 62.44 2.03 -32.60
C ARG A 25 61.16 2.84 -32.90
N ILE A 26 60.64 3.54 -31.89
CA ILE A 26 59.46 4.42 -32.03
C ILE A 26 59.80 5.68 -32.82
N GLU A 27 61.05 6.17 -32.75
CA GLU A 27 61.48 7.32 -33.55
C GLU A 27 61.72 6.96 -35.02
N SER A 28 62.28 5.78 -35.29
CA SER A 28 62.54 5.31 -36.65
C SER A 28 61.28 4.92 -37.44
N ASP A 29 60.15 4.75 -36.76
CA ASP A 29 58.93 4.22 -37.33
C ASP A 29 57.81 5.27 -37.24
N SER A 30 57.52 5.91 -38.38
CA SER A 30 56.58 7.03 -38.49
C SER A 30 55.10 6.62 -38.44
N SER A 31 54.81 5.31 -38.35
CA SER A 31 53.46 4.77 -38.25
C SER A 31 52.94 4.75 -36.81
N MET A 32 51.74 5.30 -36.58
CA MET A 32 51.08 5.20 -35.27
C MET A 32 50.73 3.73 -34.98
N PRO A 33 50.78 3.26 -33.71
CA PRO A 33 50.41 1.88 -33.36
C PRO A 33 49.00 1.48 -33.82
N SER A 34 48.09 2.45 -33.97
CA SER A 34 46.72 2.27 -34.48
C SER A 34 46.62 2.08 -35.99
N GLN A 35 47.68 2.40 -36.75
CA GLN A 35 47.77 2.22 -38.20
C GLN A 35 48.46 0.89 -38.57
N ARG A 36 48.91 0.12 -37.58
CA ARG A 36 49.47 -1.21 -37.79
C ARG A 36 48.35 -2.22 -37.69
N GLU A 37 48.05 -2.89 -38.80
CA GLU A 37 47.25 -4.10 -38.73
C GLU A 37 47.99 -5.13 -37.87
N ASN A 38 47.45 -5.43 -36.70
CA ASN A 38 47.93 -6.51 -35.86
C ASN A 38 47.42 -7.84 -36.45
N THR A 39 47.94 -8.24 -37.60
CA THR A 39 47.81 -9.63 -38.08
C THR A 39 48.74 -10.50 -37.25
N ARG A 40 48.33 -10.80 -36.01
CA ARG A 40 48.86 -11.97 -35.29
C ARG A 40 48.38 -13.22 -36.02
N ALA A 41 49.05 -13.58 -37.11
CA ALA A 41 48.88 -14.88 -37.73
C ALA A 41 49.22 -15.94 -36.67
N SER A 42 48.23 -16.76 -36.32
CA SER A 42 48.44 -17.91 -35.45
C SER A 42 49.49 -18.83 -36.08
N ARG A 43 50.56 -19.15 -35.35
CA ARG A 43 51.57 -20.15 -35.81
C ARG A 43 51.03 -21.58 -35.79
N ARG A 44 49.79 -21.81 -35.34
CA ARG A 44 49.13 -23.12 -35.35
C ARG A 44 47.98 -23.11 -36.36
N PRO A 45 47.90 -24.10 -37.27
CA PRO A 45 46.73 -24.29 -38.13
C PRO A 45 45.51 -24.48 -37.25
N ASP A 46 44.40 -23.86 -37.64
CA ASP A 46 43.19 -23.88 -36.84
C ASP A 46 42.49 -25.24 -36.98
N PRO A 47 42.31 -26.00 -35.89
CA PRO A 47 41.74 -27.34 -35.96
C PRO A 47 40.24 -27.35 -36.32
N LEU A 48 39.60 -26.18 -36.43
CA LEU A 48 38.19 -26.02 -36.82
C LEU A 48 38.04 -25.30 -38.17
N GLU A 49 39.13 -25.10 -38.90
CA GLU A 49 39.12 -24.45 -40.21
C GLU A 49 38.35 -25.33 -41.22
N GLY A 50 37.40 -24.75 -41.96
CA GLY A 50 36.45 -25.48 -42.82
C GLY A 50 35.28 -26.13 -42.07
N LEU A 51 35.57 -26.94 -41.04
CA LEU A 51 34.56 -27.70 -40.28
C LEU A 51 33.50 -26.83 -39.59
N PHE A 52 33.89 -25.62 -39.16
CA PHE A 52 32.95 -24.72 -38.48
C PHE A 52 31.83 -24.24 -39.43
N GLU A 53 32.16 -23.85 -40.66
CA GLU A 53 31.16 -23.37 -41.61
C GLU A 53 30.37 -24.51 -42.25
N GLU A 54 31.00 -25.65 -42.50
CA GLU A 54 30.36 -26.79 -43.19
C GLU A 54 29.43 -27.59 -42.27
N GLU A 55 29.77 -27.76 -40.99
CA GLU A 55 29.00 -28.62 -40.08
C GLU A 55 28.35 -27.87 -38.91
N VAL A 56 29.06 -26.92 -38.30
CA VAL A 56 28.57 -26.25 -37.08
C VAL A 56 27.52 -25.20 -37.41
N VAL A 57 27.74 -24.39 -38.45
CA VAL A 57 26.79 -23.34 -38.86
C VAL A 57 25.42 -23.92 -39.26
N PRO A 58 25.31 -25.00 -40.07
CA PRO A 58 24.02 -25.63 -40.37
C PRO A 58 23.29 -26.16 -39.13
N ILE A 59 24.01 -26.73 -38.15
CA ILE A 59 23.43 -27.18 -36.87
C ILE A 59 22.87 -25.99 -36.08
N LEU A 60 23.59 -24.86 -36.06
CA LEU A 60 23.15 -23.65 -35.37
C LEU A 60 21.93 -23.00 -36.04
N ILE A 61 21.84 -23.04 -37.36
CA ILE A 61 20.68 -22.54 -38.13
C ILE A 61 19.46 -23.42 -37.92
N ASN A 62 19.63 -24.75 -38.00
CA ASN A 62 18.51 -25.71 -37.92
C ASN A 62 18.04 -25.97 -36.49
N THR A 63 18.84 -25.65 -35.47
CA THR A 63 18.49 -25.89 -34.06
C THR A 63 18.90 -24.69 -33.18
N PRO A 64 18.15 -23.58 -33.24
CA PRO A 64 18.41 -22.40 -32.43
C PRO A 64 18.32 -22.75 -30.93
N GLY A 65 19.38 -22.44 -30.16
CA GLY A 65 19.45 -22.67 -28.71
C GLY A 65 20.25 -23.91 -28.27
N ILE A 66 20.81 -24.69 -29.21
CA ILE A 66 21.68 -25.83 -28.87
C ILE A 66 22.91 -25.40 -28.04
N ARG A 67 23.22 -26.16 -26.98
CA ARG A 67 24.36 -25.85 -26.11
C ARG A 67 25.68 -26.11 -26.85
N PRO A 68 26.68 -25.22 -26.77
CA PRO A 68 28.00 -25.43 -27.41
C PRO A 68 28.70 -26.74 -27.00
N VAL A 69 28.43 -27.24 -25.79
CA VAL A 69 28.95 -28.51 -25.30
C VAL A 69 28.36 -29.70 -26.07
N ALA A 70 27.08 -29.63 -26.45
CA ALA A 70 26.44 -30.68 -27.26
C ALA A 70 27.00 -30.70 -28.69
N ILE A 71 27.28 -29.53 -29.28
CA ILE A 71 27.95 -29.43 -30.58
C ILE A 71 29.38 -30.01 -30.49
N TYR A 72 30.09 -29.71 -29.40
CA TYR A 72 31.44 -30.23 -29.16
C TYR A 72 31.46 -31.76 -29.04
N GLU A 73 30.54 -32.35 -28.28
CA GLU A 73 30.40 -33.80 -28.14
C GLU A 73 30.06 -34.47 -29.48
N GLU A 74 29.17 -33.87 -30.26
CA GLU A 74 28.80 -34.38 -31.59
C GLU A 74 29.96 -34.24 -32.61
N LEU A 75 30.75 -33.17 -32.56
CA LEU A 75 31.95 -33.00 -33.39
C LEU A 75 33.03 -34.02 -33.05
N LEU A 76 33.28 -34.30 -31.77
CA LEU A 76 34.22 -35.35 -31.35
C LEU A 76 33.73 -36.75 -31.77
N ARG A 77 32.42 -36.97 -31.80
CA ARG A 77 31.82 -38.22 -32.26
C ARG A 77 31.99 -38.42 -33.77
N ARG A 78 31.78 -37.37 -34.58
CA ARG A 78 31.91 -37.41 -36.05
C ARG A 78 33.36 -37.38 -36.53
N HIS A 79 34.23 -36.70 -35.78
CA HIS A 79 35.64 -36.53 -36.09
C HIS A 79 36.52 -36.92 -34.89
N PRO A 80 36.78 -38.22 -34.68
CA PRO A 80 37.58 -38.71 -33.54
C PRO A 80 39.04 -38.23 -33.54
N THR A 81 39.52 -37.69 -34.65
CA THR A 81 40.88 -37.16 -34.84
C THR A 81 41.07 -35.75 -34.28
N LEU A 82 39.98 -35.07 -33.87
CA LEU A 82 40.03 -33.74 -33.28
C LEU A 82 40.53 -33.75 -31.83
N SER A 83 41.45 -32.85 -31.49
CA SER A 83 42.00 -32.77 -30.14
C SER A 83 40.98 -32.26 -29.11
N THR A 84 41.01 -32.79 -27.89
CA THR A 84 40.09 -32.40 -26.81
C THR A 84 40.23 -30.93 -26.38
N GLY A 85 41.33 -30.26 -26.73
CA GLY A 85 41.57 -28.84 -26.42
C GLY A 85 40.72 -27.82 -27.21
N ILE A 86 39.88 -28.27 -28.15
CA ILE A 86 39.15 -27.40 -29.10
C ILE A 86 37.90 -26.74 -28.47
N ARG A 87 37.40 -27.26 -27.35
CA ARG A 87 36.14 -26.82 -26.72
C ARG A 87 36.03 -25.31 -26.55
N ARG A 88 37.06 -24.66 -25.99
CA ARG A 88 37.06 -23.19 -25.78
C ARG A 88 37.06 -22.40 -27.09
N THR A 89 37.72 -22.92 -28.13
CA THR A 89 37.76 -22.29 -29.45
C THR A 89 36.40 -22.41 -30.14
N LEU A 90 35.75 -23.57 -30.05
CA LEU A 90 34.39 -23.80 -30.54
C LEU A 90 33.38 -22.91 -29.82
N GLU A 91 33.37 -22.91 -28.48
CA GLU A 91 32.50 -22.06 -27.66
C GLU A 91 32.63 -20.57 -28.03
N ARG A 92 33.85 -20.10 -28.27
CA ARG A 92 34.11 -18.72 -28.72
C ARG A 92 33.53 -18.44 -30.10
N ARG A 93 33.71 -19.33 -31.07
CA ARG A 93 33.18 -19.16 -32.44
C ARG A 93 31.67 -19.26 -32.51
N VAL A 94 31.06 -20.19 -31.76
CA VAL A 94 29.61 -20.29 -31.64
C VAL A 94 29.03 -18.99 -31.08
N ARG A 95 29.64 -18.43 -30.01
CA ARG A 95 29.23 -17.12 -29.48
C ARG A 95 29.38 -16.00 -30.51
N GLN A 96 30.50 -15.95 -31.23
CA GLN A 96 30.73 -14.91 -32.25
C GLN A 96 29.74 -15.02 -33.41
N TRP A 97 29.40 -16.24 -33.84
CA TRP A 97 28.38 -16.48 -34.86
C TRP A 97 26.98 -16.09 -34.36
N GLN A 98 26.62 -16.45 -33.13
CA GLN A 98 25.35 -16.08 -32.50
C GLN A 98 25.18 -14.56 -32.34
N VAL A 99 26.26 -13.80 -32.15
CA VAL A 99 26.21 -12.32 -32.12
C VAL A 99 25.81 -11.74 -33.47
N LEU A 100 26.19 -12.39 -34.58
CA LEU A 100 25.99 -11.86 -35.94
C LEU A 100 24.74 -12.44 -36.63
N HIS A 101 24.36 -13.68 -36.30
CA HIS A 101 23.33 -14.46 -37.02
C HIS A 101 22.37 -15.22 -36.07
N GLY A 102 22.52 -15.05 -34.76
CA GLY A 102 21.61 -15.67 -33.79
C GLY A 102 20.23 -15.01 -33.83
N PRO A 103 19.20 -15.68 -33.26
CA PRO A 103 17.90 -15.06 -33.10
C PRO A 103 18.01 -13.79 -32.26
N GLU A 104 17.14 -12.81 -32.51
CA GLU A 104 17.06 -11.60 -31.70
C GLU A 104 16.91 -11.99 -30.22
N GLN A 105 17.76 -11.42 -29.37
CA GLN A 105 17.64 -11.61 -27.94
C GLN A 105 16.56 -10.67 -27.42
N GLU A 106 15.71 -11.17 -26.52
CA GLU A 106 14.72 -10.34 -25.85
C GLU A 106 15.41 -9.14 -25.18
N LEU A 107 14.99 -7.94 -25.59
CA LEU A 107 15.49 -6.69 -25.03
C LEU A 107 14.80 -6.41 -23.68
N ILE A 108 15.60 -6.26 -22.62
CA ILE A 108 15.08 -5.79 -21.33
C ILE A 108 14.95 -4.27 -21.38
N PHE A 109 13.72 -3.77 -21.50
CA PHE A 109 13.43 -2.34 -21.38
C PHE A 109 13.47 -1.91 -19.91
N ARG A 110 14.36 -0.98 -19.56
CA ARG A 110 14.43 -0.44 -18.19
C ARG A 110 13.30 0.56 -17.97
N GLN A 111 12.31 0.19 -17.15
CA GLN A 111 11.25 1.10 -16.71
C GLN A 111 11.72 1.92 -15.51
N THR A 112 11.32 3.19 -15.44
CA THR A 112 11.53 4.03 -14.26
C THR A 112 10.25 3.96 -13.43
N HIS A 113 10.33 3.35 -12.25
CA HIS A 113 9.20 3.29 -11.32
C HIS A 113 9.23 4.51 -10.40
N GLU A 114 8.08 5.15 -10.20
CA GLU A 114 7.93 6.25 -9.25
C GLU A 114 7.75 5.70 -7.82
N PRO A 115 8.36 6.32 -6.79
CA PRO A 115 8.17 5.91 -5.41
C PRO A 115 6.70 5.98 -5.00
N GLY A 116 6.20 4.91 -4.39
CA GLY A 116 4.86 4.83 -3.79
C GLY A 116 3.74 4.58 -4.80
N ARG A 117 4.09 4.46 -6.09
CA ARG A 117 3.09 4.34 -7.15
C ARG A 117 2.51 2.94 -7.29
N LEU A 118 3.34 1.91 -7.40
CA LEU A 118 2.89 0.58 -7.83
C LEU A 118 3.34 -0.54 -6.88
N GLY A 119 2.35 -1.23 -6.30
CA GLY A 119 2.50 -2.52 -5.61
C GLY A 119 2.09 -3.69 -6.50
N LEU A 120 2.87 -4.77 -6.45
CA LEU A 120 2.70 -5.96 -7.28
C LEU A 120 2.49 -7.19 -6.38
N SER A 121 1.51 -8.01 -6.71
CA SER A 121 1.22 -9.27 -6.03
C SER A 121 1.26 -10.45 -7.00
N ASP A 122 1.81 -11.57 -6.54
CA ASP A 122 1.83 -12.83 -7.29
C ASP A 122 1.88 -14.05 -6.34
N PHE A 123 1.64 -15.24 -6.89
CA PHE A 123 1.65 -16.51 -6.17
C PHE A 123 2.64 -17.47 -6.83
N THR A 124 3.62 -17.93 -6.07
CA THR A 124 4.64 -18.87 -6.55
C THR A 124 4.42 -20.27 -5.98
N ASP A 125 4.43 -21.29 -6.84
CA ASP A 125 4.40 -22.68 -6.40
C ASP A 125 5.76 -23.11 -5.81
N MET A 126 5.71 -23.69 -4.62
CA MET A 126 6.88 -24.13 -3.86
C MET A 126 7.03 -25.67 -3.83
N GLY A 127 6.23 -26.41 -4.61
CA GLY A 127 6.27 -27.88 -4.65
C GLY A 127 7.65 -28.48 -4.97
N GLU A 128 8.46 -27.79 -5.78
CA GLU A 128 9.83 -28.22 -6.12
C GLU A 128 10.79 -28.30 -4.91
N PHE A 129 10.49 -27.60 -3.82
CA PHE A 129 11.37 -27.53 -2.65
C PHE A 129 11.17 -28.69 -1.66
N GLN A 130 10.12 -29.49 -1.83
CA GLN A 130 9.82 -30.67 -1.00
C GLN A 130 9.96 -30.38 0.50
N ILE A 131 9.32 -29.30 0.97
CA ILE A 131 9.33 -28.90 2.37
C ILE A 131 8.56 -29.94 3.20
N LEU A 132 9.15 -30.35 4.32
CA LEU A 132 8.55 -31.28 5.28
C LEU A 132 8.20 -30.51 6.55
N VAL A 133 6.95 -30.60 7.01
CA VAL A 133 6.50 -30.06 8.31
C VAL A 133 5.97 -31.23 9.12
N GLU A 134 6.47 -31.41 10.35
CA GLU A 134 6.10 -32.57 11.20
C GLU A 134 6.29 -33.92 10.47
N ALA A 135 7.37 -34.01 9.67
CA ALA A 135 7.68 -35.16 8.79
C ALA A 135 6.65 -35.47 7.69
N GLN A 136 5.72 -34.55 7.39
CA GLN A 136 4.77 -34.66 6.29
C GLN A 136 5.09 -33.65 5.17
N PRO A 137 4.92 -34.02 3.88
CA PRO A 137 5.14 -33.11 2.76
C PRO A 137 4.12 -31.97 2.76
N LEU A 138 4.61 -30.73 2.74
CA LEU A 138 3.78 -29.53 2.73
C LEU A 138 3.56 -29.03 1.29
N VAL A 139 2.36 -29.29 0.75
CA VAL A 139 1.90 -28.66 -0.49
C VAL A 139 1.44 -27.24 -0.17
N HIS A 140 2.12 -26.24 -0.71
CA HIS A 140 1.82 -24.84 -0.46
C HIS A 140 2.29 -23.95 -1.61
N ARG A 141 1.74 -22.73 -1.64
CA ARG A 141 2.18 -21.62 -2.49
C ARG A 141 2.71 -20.51 -1.61
N LEU A 142 3.51 -19.63 -2.21
CA LEU A 142 4.00 -18.43 -1.57
C LEU A 142 3.33 -17.23 -2.22
N TYR A 143 2.49 -16.53 -1.45
CA TYR A 143 2.06 -15.19 -1.84
C TYR A 143 3.26 -14.26 -1.70
N HIS A 144 3.54 -13.44 -2.71
CA HIS A 144 4.62 -12.48 -2.70
C HIS A 144 4.10 -11.11 -3.16
N PHE A 145 4.25 -10.13 -2.27
CA PHE A 145 4.00 -8.73 -2.54
C PHE A 145 5.32 -8.00 -2.72
N ARG A 146 5.39 -7.05 -3.66
CA ARG A 146 6.56 -6.20 -3.88
C ARG A 146 6.22 -4.78 -4.32
N LEU A 147 6.97 -3.78 -3.84
CA LEU A 147 6.95 -2.43 -4.41
C LEU A 147 7.89 -2.32 -5.61
N ALA A 148 7.40 -1.75 -6.71
CA ALA A 148 8.16 -1.66 -7.96
C ALA A 148 9.42 -0.77 -7.84
N TYR A 149 9.38 0.28 -7.01
CA TYR A 149 10.51 1.22 -6.84
C TYR A 149 11.55 0.76 -5.81
N SER A 150 11.17 0.62 -4.53
CA SER A 150 12.15 0.25 -3.49
C SER A 150 12.58 -1.20 -3.55
N GLY A 151 11.73 -2.07 -4.11
CA GLY A 151 11.90 -3.51 -4.04
C GLY A 151 11.58 -4.09 -2.66
N PHE A 152 10.87 -3.35 -1.79
CA PHE A 152 10.27 -3.92 -0.57
C PHE A 152 9.50 -5.18 -0.94
N SER A 153 9.74 -6.27 -0.24
CA SER A 153 9.07 -7.55 -0.44
C SER A 153 8.38 -8.00 0.84
N HIS A 154 7.21 -8.61 0.72
CA HIS A 154 6.55 -9.36 1.78
C HIS A 154 6.13 -10.71 1.21
N ALA A 155 6.31 -11.80 1.96
CA ALA A 155 5.89 -13.11 1.50
C ALA A 155 5.11 -13.85 2.58
N HIS A 156 4.07 -14.57 2.18
CA HIS A 156 3.18 -15.29 3.07
C HIS A 156 2.94 -16.72 2.57
N VAL A 157 3.05 -17.70 3.47
CA VAL A 157 2.83 -19.11 3.15
C VAL A 157 1.34 -19.40 3.06
N VAL A 158 0.88 -19.61 1.84
CA VAL A 158 -0.50 -19.93 1.50
C VAL A 158 -0.61 -21.44 1.38
N LEU A 159 -1.36 -22.06 2.28
CA LEU A 159 -1.66 -23.48 2.17
C LEU A 159 -2.61 -23.72 0.99
N GLY A 160 -3.38 -22.67 0.64
CA GLY A 160 -4.33 -22.49 -0.47
C GLY A 160 -3.85 -22.88 -1.86
N GLY A 161 -4.82 -23.08 -2.75
CA GLY A 161 -4.64 -22.58 -4.11
C GLY A 161 -4.77 -21.06 -4.13
N GLU A 162 -4.63 -20.46 -5.30
CA GLU A 162 -4.91 -19.05 -5.51
C GLU A 162 -6.38 -18.76 -5.16
N SER A 163 -6.59 -17.98 -4.10
CA SER A 163 -7.92 -17.59 -3.64
C SER A 163 -7.93 -16.11 -3.24
N PHE A 164 -9.10 -15.48 -3.32
CA PHE A 164 -9.25 -14.09 -2.91
C PHE A 164 -8.89 -13.88 -1.45
N ILE A 165 -9.26 -14.81 -0.56
CA ILE A 165 -8.90 -14.78 0.86
C ILE A 165 -7.38 -14.70 1.03
N ALA A 166 -6.64 -15.58 0.37
CA ALA A 166 -5.17 -15.59 0.45
C ALA A 166 -4.53 -14.32 -0.12
N LEU A 167 -5.10 -13.76 -1.19
CA LEU A 167 -4.68 -12.47 -1.75
C LEU A 167 -4.96 -11.33 -0.78
N ALA A 168 -6.17 -11.27 -0.20
CA ALA A 168 -6.58 -10.23 0.71
C ALA A 168 -5.76 -10.27 2.01
N GLU A 169 -5.61 -11.44 2.63
CA GLU A 169 -4.79 -11.63 3.82
C GLU A 169 -3.33 -11.26 3.55
N GLY A 170 -2.75 -11.78 2.47
CA GLY A 170 -1.36 -11.50 2.08
C GLY A 170 -1.11 -10.01 1.81
N LEU A 171 -1.98 -9.37 1.03
CA LEU A 171 -1.87 -7.95 0.69
C LEU A 171 -2.01 -7.08 1.93
N GLN A 172 -3.02 -7.34 2.76
CA GLN A 172 -3.20 -6.60 4.00
C GLN A 172 -1.98 -6.74 4.91
N ASN A 173 -1.48 -7.96 5.13
CA ASN A 173 -0.27 -8.16 5.94
C ASN A 173 0.95 -7.40 5.38
N ALA A 174 1.10 -7.35 4.07
CA ALA A 174 2.16 -6.58 3.42
C ALA A 174 2.03 -5.06 3.66
N LEU A 175 0.84 -4.50 3.43
CA LEU A 175 0.57 -3.05 3.60
C LEU A 175 0.75 -2.60 5.05
N TRP A 176 0.24 -3.39 6.01
CA TRP A 176 0.38 -3.11 7.42
C TRP A 176 1.83 -3.27 7.92
N SER A 177 2.59 -4.22 7.37
CA SER A 177 4.03 -4.34 7.64
C SER A 177 4.83 -3.17 7.05
N LEU A 178 4.44 -2.69 5.87
CA LEU A 178 5.06 -1.56 5.19
C LEU A 178 4.77 -0.23 5.90
N GLY A 179 3.60 -0.09 6.52
CA GLY A 179 3.15 1.12 7.21
C GLY A 179 2.47 2.15 6.31
N GLY A 180 2.08 1.76 5.10
CA GLY A 180 1.48 2.65 4.10
C GLY A 180 0.97 1.90 2.89
N VAL A 181 0.27 2.62 2.02
CA VAL A 181 -0.44 2.05 0.86
C VAL A 181 0.07 2.67 -0.45
N PRO A 182 0.38 1.86 -1.49
CA PRO A 182 0.73 2.39 -2.81
C PRO A 182 -0.50 2.99 -3.52
N VAL A 183 -0.28 3.82 -4.53
CA VAL A 183 -1.39 4.43 -5.30
C VAL A 183 -2.14 3.37 -6.13
N GLU A 184 -1.39 2.44 -6.73
CA GLU A 184 -1.90 1.38 -7.59
C GLU A 184 -1.47 0.01 -7.08
N HIS A 185 -2.38 -0.95 -7.18
CA HIS A 185 -2.09 -2.35 -6.90
C HIS A 185 -2.42 -3.23 -8.11
N ARG A 186 -1.48 -4.11 -8.45
CA ARG A 186 -1.57 -5.04 -9.57
C ARG A 186 -1.39 -6.47 -9.08
N THR A 187 -2.24 -7.37 -9.55
CA THR A 187 -2.18 -8.80 -9.22
C THR A 187 -2.36 -9.65 -10.48
N ASP A 188 -1.51 -10.66 -10.67
CA ASP A 188 -1.58 -11.57 -11.83
C ASP A 188 -2.47 -12.80 -11.55
N SER A 189 -2.61 -13.14 -10.27
CA SER A 189 -3.09 -14.45 -9.80
C SER A 189 -4.60 -14.59 -9.75
N LEU A 190 -5.35 -13.58 -10.20
CA LEU A 190 -6.77 -13.73 -10.45
C LEU A 190 -7.02 -14.43 -11.79
N THR A 191 -6.09 -14.34 -12.75
CA THR A 191 -6.27 -14.88 -14.12
C THR A 191 -6.33 -16.42 -14.17
N ALA A 192 -5.53 -17.14 -13.38
CA ALA A 192 -5.58 -18.60 -13.32
C ALA A 192 -6.74 -19.13 -12.46
N ALA A 193 -7.18 -18.37 -11.45
CA ALA A 193 -8.42 -18.63 -10.70
C ALA A 193 -9.70 -18.35 -11.51
N PHE A 194 -9.62 -17.46 -12.53
CA PHE A 194 -10.73 -17.13 -13.42
C PHE A 194 -11.02 -18.24 -14.43
N CYS A 195 -10.02 -18.85 -15.06
CA CYS A 195 -10.24 -19.77 -16.20
C CYS A 195 -11.08 -21.04 -15.89
N ASN A 196 -11.27 -21.41 -14.63
CA ASN A 196 -11.91 -22.68 -14.22
C ASN A 196 -13.23 -22.52 -13.45
N ARG A 197 -13.88 -21.34 -13.46
CA ARG A 197 -15.14 -21.11 -12.73
C ARG A 197 -16.21 -20.40 -13.57
N ASP A 198 -17.47 -20.60 -13.19
CA ASP A 198 -18.66 -20.01 -13.80
C ASP A 198 -18.60 -18.47 -13.81
N SER A 199 -19.19 -17.82 -14.84
CA SER A 199 -19.14 -16.36 -15.05
C SER A 199 -19.48 -15.54 -13.81
N ASP A 200 -20.53 -15.92 -13.08
CA ASP A 200 -21.01 -15.19 -11.89
C ASP A 200 -19.96 -15.18 -10.75
N THR A 201 -19.17 -16.25 -10.63
CA THR A 201 -18.11 -16.30 -9.61
C THR A 201 -16.89 -15.47 -9.99
N GLN A 202 -16.68 -15.19 -11.28
CA GLN A 202 -15.62 -14.31 -11.75
C GLN A 202 -15.95 -12.84 -11.47
N GLU A 203 -17.21 -12.45 -11.67
CA GLU A 203 -17.69 -11.10 -11.37
C GLU A 203 -17.65 -10.80 -9.86
N ASP A 204 -18.05 -11.76 -9.02
CA ASP A 204 -17.98 -11.62 -7.55
C ASP A 204 -16.53 -11.44 -7.05
N LEU A 205 -15.57 -12.20 -7.59
CA LEU A 205 -14.15 -12.05 -7.23
C LEU A 205 -13.57 -10.70 -7.66
N THR A 206 -13.91 -10.25 -8.88
CA THR A 206 -13.52 -8.93 -9.39
C THR A 206 -14.02 -7.83 -8.46
N ARG A 207 -15.32 -7.88 -8.11
CA ARG A 207 -15.95 -6.90 -7.24
C ARG A 207 -15.31 -6.87 -5.85
N ARG A 208 -15.02 -8.03 -5.26
CA ARG A 208 -14.35 -8.09 -3.94
C ARG A 208 -12.95 -7.50 -3.97
N TYR A 209 -12.20 -7.73 -5.04
CA TYR A 209 -10.89 -7.13 -5.24
C TYR A 209 -10.94 -5.60 -5.41
N GLU A 210 -11.91 -5.10 -6.18
CA GLU A 210 -12.14 -3.67 -6.32
C GLU A 210 -12.53 -3.02 -4.98
N LEU A 211 -13.40 -3.66 -4.21
CA LEU A 211 -13.78 -3.20 -2.86
C LEU A 211 -12.59 -3.19 -1.90
N LEU A 212 -11.72 -4.21 -1.96
CA LEU A 212 -10.50 -4.25 -1.16
C LEU A 212 -9.57 -3.09 -1.54
N CYS A 213 -9.35 -2.84 -2.83
CA CYS A 213 -8.55 -1.71 -3.28
C CYS A 213 -9.15 -0.38 -2.84
N GLN A 214 -10.47 -0.22 -2.98
CA GLN A 214 -11.19 0.98 -2.56
C GLN A 214 -11.06 1.24 -1.05
N HIS A 215 -11.17 0.20 -0.21
CA HIS A 215 -11.02 0.31 1.25
C HIS A 215 -9.65 0.88 1.65
N TYR A 216 -8.61 0.49 0.92
CA TYR A 216 -7.24 0.96 1.13
C TYR A 216 -6.90 2.23 0.34
N GLY A 217 -7.81 2.77 -0.49
CA GLY A 217 -7.56 3.93 -1.33
C GLY A 217 -6.64 3.66 -2.53
N MET A 218 -6.49 2.39 -2.92
CA MET A 218 -5.71 1.95 -4.08
C MET A 218 -6.55 1.90 -5.34
N SER A 219 -5.90 2.14 -6.49
CA SER A 219 -6.49 1.89 -7.79
C SER A 219 -6.10 0.48 -8.29
N PRO A 220 -7.08 -0.40 -8.58
CA PRO A 220 -6.78 -1.72 -9.13
C PRO A 220 -6.30 -1.58 -10.58
N SER A 221 -5.18 -2.20 -10.92
CA SER A 221 -4.72 -2.35 -12.31
C SER A 221 -4.64 -3.82 -12.71
N ARG A 222 -4.91 -4.11 -13.99
CA ARG A 222 -4.81 -5.46 -14.58
C ARG A 222 -3.71 -5.47 -15.64
N ASN A 223 -3.12 -6.64 -15.87
CA ASN A 223 -2.24 -6.87 -17.02
C ASN A 223 -3.08 -6.85 -18.30
N ASN A 224 -2.70 -6.03 -19.28
CA ASN A 224 -3.35 -6.05 -20.59
C ASN A 224 -2.90 -7.29 -21.36
N ARG A 225 -3.85 -8.08 -21.89
CA ARG A 225 -3.53 -9.24 -22.74
C ARG A 225 -2.78 -8.77 -24.00
N GLY A 226 -1.49 -9.10 -24.09
CA GLY A 226 -0.68 -8.91 -25.31
C GLY A 226 0.57 -8.05 -25.16
N GLU A 227 0.79 -7.40 -24.02
CA GLU A 227 2.02 -6.60 -23.78
C GLU A 227 2.98 -7.34 -22.84
N ALA A 228 3.87 -8.17 -23.39
CA ALA A 228 4.92 -8.88 -22.65
C ALA A 228 5.85 -7.94 -21.83
N HIS A 229 5.83 -6.64 -22.13
CA HIS A 229 6.61 -5.60 -21.46
C HIS A 229 6.15 -5.30 -20.02
N GLU A 230 4.95 -5.74 -19.62
CA GLU A 230 4.41 -5.49 -18.27
C GLU A 230 4.84 -6.55 -17.24
N ASN A 231 5.14 -7.78 -17.67
CA ASN A 231 5.48 -8.91 -16.79
C ASN A 231 6.95 -8.90 -16.29
N GLY A 232 7.85 -8.20 -16.99
CA GLY A 232 9.29 -8.18 -16.67
C GLY A 232 9.62 -7.60 -15.28
N SER A 233 8.74 -6.75 -14.74
CA SER A 233 8.88 -6.15 -13.40
C SER A 233 8.61 -7.14 -12.26
N ILE A 234 7.97 -8.28 -12.57
CA ILE A 234 7.56 -9.33 -11.62
C ILE A 234 8.43 -10.58 -11.81
N GLU A 235 8.60 -11.09 -13.04
CA GLU A 235 9.18 -12.41 -13.30
C GLU A 235 10.65 -12.58 -12.83
N GLY A 236 11.51 -11.59 -13.11
CA GLY A 236 12.92 -11.63 -12.66
C GLY A 236 13.05 -11.64 -11.14
N PRO A 237 12.45 -10.67 -10.43
CA PRO A 237 12.41 -10.60 -8.96
C PRO A 237 11.79 -11.81 -8.26
N HIS A 238 10.75 -12.43 -8.83
CA HIS A 238 10.17 -13.68 -8.31
C HIS A 238 11.16 -14.84 -8.39
N GLY A 239 11.86 -14.96 -9.52
CA GLY A 239 12.98 -15.89 -9.66
C GLY A 239 14.09 -15.65 -8.63
N HIS A 240 14.35 -14.39 -8.25
CA HIS A 240 15.32 -14.05 -7.22
C HIS A 240 14.90 -14.50 -5.82
N LEU A 241 13.63 -14.31 -5.43
CA LEU A 241 13.12 -14.79 -4.14
C LEU A 241 13.17 -16.32 -4.05
N LYS A 242 12.74 -17.02 -5.11
CA LYS A 242 12.77 -18.48 -5.19
C LYS A 242 14.21 -19.03 -5.04
N ARG A 243 15.19 -18.39 -5.69
CA ARG A 243 16.62 -18.72 -5.52
C ARG A 243 17.11 -18.43 -4.11
N ALA A 244 16.75 -17.28 -3.52
CA ALA A 244 17.16 -16.93 -2.17
C ALA A 244 16.63 -17.92 -1.11
N ILE A 245 15.38 -18.40 -1.27
CA ILE A 245 14.81 -19.45 -0.42
C ILE A 245 15.56 -20.77 -0.63
N LYS A 246 15.85 -21.15 -1.88
CA LYS A 246 16.66 -22.33 -2.21
C LYS A 246 18.01 -22.31 -1.49
N ASP A 247 18.73 -21.20 -1.63
CA ASP A 247 20.05 -21.03 -1.05
C ASP A 247 19.99 -21.06 0.49
N ALA A 248 18.97 -20.44 1.08
CA ALA A 248 18.75 -20.47 2.52
C ALA A 248 18.44 -21.89 3.05
N LEU A 249 17.67 -22.69 2.32
CA LEU A 249 17.40 -24.09 2.66
C LEU A 249 18.67 -24.95 2.55
N LEU A 250 19.49 -24.73 1.51
CA LEU A 250 20.78 -25.40 1.36
C LEU A 250 21.73 -25.06 2.51
N LEU A 251 21.79 -23.79 2.92
CA LEU A 251 22.61 -23.34 4.05
C LEU A 251 22.13 -23.90 5.40
N ARG A 252 20.81 -24.11 5.55
CA ARG A 252 20.24 -24.78 6.73
C ARG A 252 20.58 -26.27 6.75
N GLY A 253 20.86 -26.88 5.60
CA GLY A 253 21.17 -28.31 5.47
C GLY A 253 19.96 -29.23 5.64
N SER A 254 18.74 -28.69 5.77
CA SER A 254 17.51 -29.46 5.94
C SER A 254 16.29 -28.68 5.46
N SER A 255 15.35 -29.38 4.81
CA SER A 255 14.02 -28.88 4.43
C SER A 255 12.92 -29.28 5.43
N CYS A 256 13.29 -29.88 6.57
CA CYS A 256 12.36 -30.34 7.60
C CYS A 256 12.15 -29.27 8.69
N PHE A 257 10.90 -28.97 9.02
CA PHE A 257 10.51 -28.01 10.05
C PHE A 257 9.62 -28.69 11.09
N ASP A 258 9.76 -28.28 12.35
CA ASP A 258 9.00 -28.85 13.48
C ASP A 258 7.53 -28.40 13.47
N SER A 259 7.22 -27.25 12.86
CA SER A 259 5.86 -26.74 12.73
C SER A 259 5.71 -25.81 11.53
N LEU A 260 4.47 -25.57 11.10
CA LEU A 260 4.17 -24.60 10.03
C LEU A 260 4.62 -23.19 10.41
N GLU A 261 4.48 -22.81 11.68
CA GLU A 261 4.91 -21.50 12.18
C GLU A 261 6.44 -21.34 12.10
N ALA A 262 7.20 -22.40 12.37
CA ALA A 262 8.65 -22.38 12.20
C ALA A 262 9.05 -22.15 10.74
N TYR A 263 8.32 -22.76 9.79
CA TYR A 263 8.54 -22.53 8.37
C TYR A 263 8.15 -21.10 7.94
N ARG A 264 7.00 -20.58 8.39
CA ARG A 264 6.58 -19.18 8.16
C ARG A 264 7.65 -18.20 8.65
N ARG A 265 8.15 -18.39 9.88
CA ARG A 265 9.23 -17.57 10.45
C ARG A 265 10.53 -17.64 9.64
N PHE A 266 10.88 -18.81 9.10
CA PHE A 266 12.04 -18.95 8.23
C PHE A 266 11.89 -18.12 6.95
N ILE A 267 10.72 -18.13 6.32
CA ILE A 267 10.42 -17.30 5.15
C ILE A 267 10.53 -15.81 5.52
N ASP A 268 9.94 -15.38 6.64
CA ASP A 268 10.04 -13.99 7.12
C ASP A 268 11.50 -13.54 7.32
N GLN A 269 12.36 -14.42 7.82
CA GLN A 269 13.79 -14.12 7.99
C GLN A 269 14.54 -13.99 6.65
N VAL A 270 14.15 -14.75 5.63
CA VAL A 270 14.75 -14.62 4.28
C VAL A 270 14.31 -13.30 3.65
N VAL A 271 13.02 -12.99 3.70
CA VAL A 271 12.45 -11.73 3.17
C VAL A 271 12.97 -10.52 3.93
N GLY A 272 13.05 -10.58 5.26
CA GLY A 272 13.61 -9.53 6.10
C GLY A 272 15.05 -9.18 5.72
N ARG A 273 15.88 -10.20 5.43
CA ARG A 273 17.26 -9.99 4.95
C ARG A 273 17.31 -9.28 3.58
N LEU A 274 16.35 -9.53 2.70
CA LEU A 274 16.22 -8.82 1.43
C LEU A 274 15.81 -7.36 1.65
N ASN A 275 14.82 -7.12 2.52
CA ASN A 275 14.35 -5.77 2.83
C ASN A 275 15.42 -4.90 3.49
N VAL A 276 16.25 -5.46 4.38
CA VAL A 276 17.37 -4.72 5.00
C VAL A 276 18.34 -4.17 3.95
N ARG A 277 18.60 -4.90 2.86
CA ARG A 277 19.46 -4.43 1.76
C ARG A 277 18.87 -3.25 1.01
N HIS A 278 17.55 -3.07 1.07
CA HIS A 278 16.81 -2.02 0.39
C HIS A 278 16.30 -0.92 1.34
N ALA A 279 16.66 -0.95 2.63
CA ALA A 279 16.12 -0.08 3.68
C ALA A 279 16.04 1.40 3.30
N GLY A 280 17.14 1.99 2.79
CA GLY A 280 17.15 3.41 2.42
C GLY A 280 16.17 3.78 1.30
N ARG A 281 15.93 2.88 0.33
CA ARG A 281 14.90 3.09 -0.70
C ARG A 281 13.50 2.89 -0.15
N ILE A 282 13.33 1.93 0.75
CA ILE A 282 12.05 1.65 1.41
C ILE A 282 11.64 2.86 2.27
N ASP A 283 12.56 3.45 3.03
CA ASP A 283 12.29 4.62 3.86
C ASP A 283 11.93 5.86 3.02
N THR A 284 12.61 6.04 1.88
CA THR A 284 12.27 7.09 0.91
C THR A 284 10.87 6.87 0.34
N GLU A 285 10.51 5.63 0.02
CA GLU A 285 9.20 5.30 -0.53
C GLU A 285 8.08 5.44 0.52
N ARG A 286 8.32 5.02 1.76
CA ARG A 286 7.35 5.16 2.88
C ARG A 286 6.89 6.59 3.10
N ALA A 287 7.76 7.57 2.87
CA ALA A 287 7.42 8.99 3.03
C ALA A 287 6.36 9.48 2.02
N VAL A 288 6.14 8.75 0.92
CA VAL A 288 5.24 9.12 -0.18
C VAL A 288 3.99 8.21 -0.23
N LEU A 289 3.96 7.13 0.55
CA LEU A 289 2.81 6.22 0.60
C LEU A 289 1.57 6.88 1.21
N CYS A 290 0.39 6.45 0.76
CA CYS A 290 -0.87 6.82 1.36
C CYS A 290 -1.01 6.22 2.78
N ALA A 291 -1.76 6.90 3.65
CA ALA A 291 -2.02 6.41 4.99
C ALA A 291 -2.89 5.15 4.98
N LEU A 292 -2.65 4.25 5.93
CA LEU A 292 -3.48 3.07 6.15
C LEU A 292 -4.89 3.47 6.66
N PRO A 293 -5.94 2.71 6.31
CA PRO A 293 -7.26 2.88 6.90
C PRO A 293 -7.25 2.54 8.40
N ALA A 294 -8.23 3.05 9.14
CA ALA A 294 -8.31 2.85 10.60
C ALA A 294 -8.47 1.38 11.01
N GLN A 295 -9.05 0.54 10.14
CA GLN A 295 -9.28 -0.88 10.36
C GLN A 295 -8.96 -1.69 9.11
N ARG A 296 -8.63 -2.97 9.30
CA ARG A 296 -8.47 -3.94 8.21
C ARG A 296 -9.81 -4.18 7.53
N SER A 297 -9.76 -4.52 6.25
CA SER A 297 -10.90 -5.07 5.52
C SER A 297 -11.10 -6.52 5.93
N ASP A 298 -12.33 -7.01 5.83
CA ASP A 298 -12.61 -8.44 5.99
C ASP A 298 -11.77 -9.25 5.00
N ASP A 299 -11.00 -10.20 5.52
CA ASP A 299 -10.18 -11.17 4.79
C ASP A 299 -10.81 -12.58 4.77
N PHE A 300 -12.03 -12.75 5.29
CA PHE A 300 -12.72 -14.03 5.38
C PHE A 300 -13.95 -14.13 4.48
N GLU A 301 -14.30 -15.36 4.08
CA GLU A 301 -15.61 -15.66 3.51
C GLU A 301 -16.62 -16.00 4.60
N GLN A 302 -17.75 -15.29 4.65
CA GLN A 302 -18.82 -15.60 5.59
C GLN A 302 -19.80 -16.63 5.01
N HIS A 303 -20.05 -17.71 5.76
CA HIS A 303 -21.02 -18.76 5.43
C HIS A 303 -22.02 -18.97 6.56
N SER A 304 -23.27 -19.31 6.22
CA SER A 304 -24.28 -19.75 7.21
C SER A 304 -24.54 -21.24 7.06
N VAL A 305 -24.21 -22.02 8.09
CA VAL A 305 -24.32 -23.48 8.08
C VAL A 305 -25.27 -23.95 9.18
N ARG A 306 -25.94 -25.08 8.96
CA ARG A 306 -26.79 -25.73 9.97
C ARG A 306 -26.08 -26.95 10.52
N VAL A 307 -26.02 -27.08 11.84
CA VAL A 307 -25.44 -28.26 12.49
C VAL A 307 -26.41 -29.42 12.38
N THR A 308 -25.93 -30.53 11.84
CA THR A 308 -26.69 -31.76 11.63
C THR A 308 -26.69 -32.63 12.88
N SER A 309 -27.63 -33.58 12.96
CA SER A 309 -27.65 -34.62 14.01
C SER A 309 -26.40 -35.52 14.03
N GLY A 310 -25.56 -35.47 12.99
CA GLY A 310 -24.27 -36.13 12.93
C GLY A 310 -23.17 -35.48 13.78
N GLY A 311 -23.47 -34.42 14.55
CA GLY A 311 -22.52 -33.76 15.46
C GLY A 311 -21.57 -32.77 14.75
N GLY A 312 -22.00 -32.20 13.62
CA GLY A 312 -21.17 -31.36 12.78
C GLY A 312 -21.92 -30.73 11.61
N PHE A 313 -21.19 -29.98 10.79
CA PHE A 313 -21.68 -29.39 9.55
C PHE A 313 -20.72 -29.68 8.39
N VAL A 314 -21.21 -29.51 7.16
CA VAL A 314 -20.38 -29.65 5.95
C VAL A 314 -20.22 -28.27 5.31
N LEU A 315 -18.97 -27.88 5.06
CA LEU A 315 -18.62 -26.65 4.35
C LEU A 315 -17.58 -26.97 3.27
N LYS A 316 -17.85 -26.56 2.03
CA LYS A 316 -16.96 -26.80 0.86
C LYS A 316 -16.48 -28.27 0.76
N LYS A 317 -17.40 -29.24 0.95
CA LYS A 317 -17.18 -30.70 0.94
C LYS A 317 -16.36 -31.28 2.10
N VAL A 318 -16.05 -30.48 3.12
CA VAL A 318 -15.36 -30.90 4.34
C VAL A 318 -16.35 -30.95 5.50
N PHE A 319 -16.32 -32.04 6.28
CA PHE A 319 -17.12 -32.15 7.50
C PHE A 319 -16.34 -31.61 8.71
N TYR A 320 -16.96 -30.74 9.48
CA TYR A 320 -16.41 -30.18 10.71
C TYR A 320 -17.25 -30.62 11.91
N SER A 321 -16.61 -31.26 12.89
CA SER A 321 -17.28 -31.60 14.16
C SER A 321 -17.50 -30.36 15.03
N VAL A 322 -18.60 -30.30 15.77
CA VAL A 322 -18.88 -29.26 16.76
C VAL A 322 -19.52 -29.87 18.02
N PRO A 323 -19.49 -29.19 19.19
CA PRO A 323 -20.13 -29.70 20.40
C PRO A 323 -21.60 -30.08 20.17
N SER A 324 -22.02 -31.24 20.68
CA SER A 324 -23.35 -31.82 20.43
C SER A 324 -24.52 -30.91 20.85
N ARG A 325 -24.32 -29.99 21.78
CA ARG A 325 -25.29 -28.96 22.18
C ARG A 325 -25.70 -28.01 21.04
N LEU A 326 -24.89 -27.91 19.99
CA LEU A 326 -25.15 -27.04 18.84
C LEU A 326 -26.00 -27.72 17.76
N VAL A 327 -26.32 -29.00 17.90
CA VAL A 327 -27.16 -29.74 16.95
C VAL A 327 -28.50 -29.05 16.73
N GLY A 328 -28.88 -28.83 15.47
CA GLY A 328 -30.12 -28.15 15.09
C GLY A 328 -30.01 -26.63 14.98
N HIS A 329 -28.98 -26.00 15.56
CA HIS A 329 -28.74 -24.57 15.46
C HIS A 329 -28.04 -24.17 14.14
N ARG A 330 -28.18 -22.88 13.78
CA ARG A 330 -27.46 -22.27 12.67
C ARG A 330 -26.24 -21.53 13.20
N LEU A 331 -25.10 -21.77 12.58
CA LEU A 331 -23.83 -21.10 12.87
C LEU A 331 -23.45 -20.17 11.73
N ARG A 332 -22.83 -19.04 12.07
CA ARG A 332 -22.10 -18.21 11.13
C ARG A 332 -20.63 -18.64 11.18
N VAL A 333 -20.05 -18.86 10.01
CA VAL A 333 -18.67 -19.34 9.86
C VAL A 333 -17.89 -18.31 9.09
N HIS A 334 -16.79 -17.83 9.65
CA HIS A 334 -15.81 -17.02 8.93
C HIS A 334 -14.70 -17.96 8.45
N LEU A 335 -14.51 -18.04 7.14
CA LEU A 335 -13.56 -18.94 6.51
C LEU A 335 -12.31 -18.17 6.07
N TYR A 336 -11.17 -18.48 6.68
CA TYR A 336 -9.84 -17.92 6.38
C TYR A 336 -9.01 -18.90 5.52
N ASP A 337 -7.77 -18.57 5.14
CA ASP A 337 -6.94 -19.48 4.33
C ASP A 337 -6.55 -20.76 5.08
N ASP A 338 -6.20 -20.67 6.36
CA ASP A 338 -5.70 -21.80 7.16
C ASP A 338 -6.64 -22.28 8.26
N HIS A 339 -7.63 -21.48 8.66
CA HIS A 339 -8.60 -21.83 9.70
C HIS A 339 -10.02 -21.32 9.40
N LEU A 340 -10.95 -21.63 10.29
CA LEU A 340 -12.30 -21.09 10.30
C LEU A 340 -12.73 -20.74 11.72
N GLU A 341 -13.50 -19.67 11.85
CA GLU A 341 -14.06 -19.24 13.13
C GLU A 341 -15.58 -19.44 13.15
N LEU A 342 -16.08 -20.00 14.24
CA LEU A 342 -17.48 -20.31 14.44
C LEU A 342 -18.15 -19.29 15.36
N PHE A 343 -19.32 -18.81 14.94
CA PHE A 343 -20.13 -17.87 15.72
C PHE A 343 -21.56 -18.38 15.88
N ALA A 344 -22.10 -18.26 17.09
CA ALA A 344 -23.52 -18.41 17.40
C ALA A 344 -24.10 -17.07 17.84
N GLY A 345 -24.94 -16.47 17.00
CA GLY A 345 -25.39 -15.09 17.20
C GLY A 345 -24.19 -14.12 17.15
N ASN A 346 -23.94 -13.40 18.24
CA ASN A 346 -22.80 -12.50 18.40
C ASN A 346 -21.64 -13.11 19.21
N GLY A 347 -21.79 -14.33 19.72
CA GLY A 347 -20.75 -15.00 20.51
C GLY A 347 -19.81 -15.83 19.62
N ALA A 348 -18.50 -15.59 19.74
CA ALA A 348 -17.48 -16.48 19.19
C ALA A 348 -17.50 -17.82 19.96
N LEU A 349 -17.49 -18.93 19.24
CA LEU A 349 -17.55 -20.27 19.81
C LEU A 349 -16.17 -20.93 19.86
N GLU A 350 -15.55 -21.11 18.70
CA GLU A 350 -14.31 -21.87 18.54
C GLU A 350 -13.68 -21.57 17.18
N SER A 351 -12.35 -21.72 17.08
CA SER A 351 -11.61 -21.73 15.83
C SER A 351 -11.18 -23.16 15.50
N LEU A 352 -11.41 -23.59 14.26
CA LEU A 352 -11.05 -24.93 13.76
C LEU A 352 -10.09 -24.81 12.58
N PRO A 353 -9.13 -25.73 12.42
CA PRO A 353 -8.25 -25.74 11.26
C PRO A 353 -9.07 -25.98 9.98
N ARG A 354 -8.69 -25.34 8.87
CA ARG A 354 -9.41 -25.50 7.60
C ARG A 354 -9.01 -26.81 6.94
N GLY A 355 -9.96 -27.71 6.80
CA GLY A 355 -9.78 -28.93 6.02
C GLY A 355 -9.82 -28.66 4.52
N ARG A 356 -9.10 -29.49 3.76
CA ARG A 356 -9.02 -29.42 2.30
C ARG A 356 -9.26 -30.82 1.74
N CYS A 357 -10.10 -30.94 0.73
CA CYS A 357 -10.31 -32.21 0.04
C CYS A 357 -9.23 -32.41 -1.02
N ASP A 358 -8.61 -33.59 -1.02
CA ASP A 358 -7.65 -34.02 -2.05
C ASP A 358 -8.31 -34.04 -3.44
N ALA A 359 -7.52 -33.90 -4.49
CA ALA A 359 -7.95 -33.93 -5.89
C ALA A 359 -8.74 -35.20 -6.29
N LYS A 360 -8.68 -36.25 -5.47
CA LYS A 360 -9.43 -37.51 -5.64
C LYS A 360 -10.89 -37.44 -5.19
N GLY A 361 -11.35 -36.30 -4.66
CA GLY A 361 -12.77 -36.07 -4.34
C GLY A 361 -13.28 -36.77 -3.06
N ASN A 362 -12.38 -37.32 -2.24
CA ASN A 362 -12.74 -37.94 -0.97
C ASN A 362 -13.27 -36.90 0.01
N ARG A 363 -14.27 -37.29 0.82
CA ARG A 363 -14.79 -36.45 1.90
C ARG A 363 -13.68 -36.25 2.92
N CYS A 364 -13.30 -34.99 3.14
CA CYS A 364 -12.36 -34.62 4.17
C CYS A 364 -13.13 -34.35 5.47
N TYR A 365 -12.51 -34.71 6.59
CA TYR A 365 -13.08 -34.60 7.92
C TYR A 365 -12.09 -33.83 8.78
N VAL A 366 -12.58 -32.84 9.52
CA VAL A 366 -11.86 -32.11 10.56
C VAL A 366 -12.61 -32.33 11.84
N VAL A 367 -12.03 -33.17 12.71
CA VAL A 367 -12.71 -33.67 13.88
C VAL A 367 -11.90 -33.35 15.12
N ASN A 368 -12.52 -32.62 16.05
CA ASN A 368 -12.04 -32.46 17.40
C ASN A 368 -12.72 -33.54 18.25
N TYR A 369 -11.94 -34.49 18.76
CA TYR A 369 -12.48 -35.63 19.50
C TYR A 369 -13.26 -35.20 20.76
N ARG A 370 -12.92 -34.04 21.34
CA ARG A 370 -13.61 -33.45 22.50
C ARG A 370 -15.10 -33.19 22.21
N HIS A 371 -15.48 -33.00 20.94
CA HIS A 371 -16.88 -32.79 20.54
C HIS A 371 -17.73 -34.06 20.60
N VAL A 372 -17.09 -35.23 20.40
CA VAL A 372 -17.77 -36.52 20.28
C VAL A 372 -17.57 -37.42 21.50
N ILE A 373 -16.57 -37.13 22.35
CA ILE A 373 -16.15 -38.02 23.44
C ILE A 373 -17.27 -38.32 24.44
N HIS A 374 -18.07 -37.33 24.83
CA HIS A 374 -19.19 -37.53 25.76
C HIS A 374 -20.28 -38.45 25.17
N SER A 375 -20.52 -38.37 23.86
CA SER A 375 -21.45 -39.24 23.15
C SER A 375 -20.89 -40.66 23.01
N LEU A 376 -19.58 -40.77 22.72
CA LEU A 376 -18.87 -42.05 22.64
C LEU A 376 -18.84 -42.77 23.99
N ARG A 377 -18.68 -42.06 25.11
CA ARG A 377 -18.72 -42.65 26.45
C ARG A 377 -20.04 -43.35 26.74
N ARG A 378 -21.16 -42.80 26.26
CA ARG A 378 -22.49 -43.41 26.37
C ARG A 378 -22.68 -44.60 25.42
N LYS A 379 -22.03 -44.58 24.25
CA LYS A 379 -22.12 -45.62 23.21
C LYS A 379 -20.73 -46.01 22.68
N PRO A 380 -19.90 -46.74 23.47
CA PRO A 380 -18.49 -46.96 23.11
C PRO A 380 -18.30 -47.73 21.81
N MET A 381 -19.21 -48.66 21.51
CA MET A 381 -19.18 -49.45 20.27
C MET A 381 -19.31 -48.62 18.99
N ALA A 382 -19.80 -47.38 19.08
CA ALA A 382 -19.87 -46.49 17.91
C ALA A 382 -18.47 -46.15 17.36
N LEU A 383 -17.42 -46.22 18.20
CA LEU A 383 -16.03 -45.98 17.78
C LEU A 383 -15.59 -46.90 16.63
N ARG A 384 -16.07 -48.14 16.61
CA ARG A 384 -15.65 -49.15 15.62
C ARG A 384 -16.01 -48.74 14.19
N SER A 385 -17.27 -48.37 13.96
CA SER A 385 -17.83 -48.12 12.63
C SER A 385 -17.89 -46.63 12.28
N LEU A 386 -17.15 -45.80 13.02
CA LEU A 386 -17.08 -44.37 12.81
C LEU A 386 -16.26 -44.06 11.56
N VAL A 387 -16.86 -43.32 10.62
CA VAL A 387 -16.25 -43.01 9.32
C VAL A 387 -14.93 -42.24 9.45
N TYR A 388 -14.81 -41.41 10.48
CA TYR A 388 -13.63 -40.61 10.78
C TYR A 388 -12.87 -41.12 12.02
N ARG A 389 -13.02 -42.41 12.39
CA ARG A 389 -12.42 -43.01 13.59
C ARG A 389 -10.93 -42.67 13.75
N ASP A 390 -10.14 -42.82 12.69
CA ASP A 390 -8.69 -42.65 12.83
C ASP A 390 -8.27 -41.20 13.09
N GLN A 391 -9.16 -40.22 12.85
CA GLN A 391 -8.91 -38.81 13.10
C GLN A 391 -9.25 -38.37 14.53
N ILE A 392 -9.95 -39.20 15.31
CA ILE A 392 -10.27 -38.85 16.70
C ILE A 392 -9.10 -39.09 17.66
N PHE A 393 -8.05 -39.79 17.21
CA PHE A 393 -6.89 -40.09 18.04
C PHE A 393 -5.93 -38.89 18.05
N PRO A 394 -5.67 -38.26 19.23
CA PRO A 394 -4.86 -37.05 19.29
C PRO A 394 -3.40 -37.26 18.86
N ARG A 395 -2.88 -38.47 19.08
CA ARG A 395 -1.48 -38.86 18.80
C ARG A 395 -1.43 -40.32 18.34
N LEU A 396 -0.36 -40.67 17.61
CA LEU A 396 -0.15 -42.01 17.07
C LEU A 396 -0.19 -43.12 18.13
N ALA A 397 0.31 -42.84 19.35
CA ALA A 397 0.31 -43.79 20.45
C ALA A 397 -1.11 -44.29 20.83
N TYR A 398 -2.13 -43.42 20.77
CA TYR A 398 -3.52 -43.82 21.02
C TYR A 398 -4.03 -44.79 19.95
N ARG A 399 -3.73 -44.51 18.67
CA ARG A 399 -4.11 -45.37 17.55
C ARG A 399 -3.46 -46.75 17.67
N GLN A 400 -2.15 -46.79 17.91
CA GLN A 400 -1.41 -48.04 18.08
C GLN A 400 -1.93 -48.84 19.28
N MET A 401 -2.23 -48.18 20.39
CA MET A 401 -2.83 -48.82 21.56
C MET A 401 -4.22 -49.40 21.24
N TYR A 402 -5.04 -48.70 20.45
CA TYR A 402 -6.36 -49.20 20.05
C TYR A 402 -6.26 -50.45 19.17
N GLU A 403 -5.36 -50.45 18.18
CA GLU A 403 -5.09 -51.59 17.31
C GLU A 403 -4.62 -52.80 18.14
N ARG A 404 -3.73 -52.58 19.11
CA ARG A 404 -3.25 -53.65 19.99
C ARG A 404 -4.34 -54.20 20.92
N LEU A 405 -5.18 -53.32 21.48
CA LEU A 405 -6.34 -53.72 22.29
C LEU A 405 -7.34 -54.55 21.48
N LEU A 406 -7.58 -54.19 20.21
CA LEU A 406 -8.47 -54.93 19.32
C LEU A 406 -7.98 -56.37 19.08
N GLU A 407 -6.68 -56.56 18.88
CA GLU A 407 -6.07 -57.87 18.66
C GLU A 407 -6.14 -58.77 19.91
N SER A 408 -5.97 -58.21 21.10
CA SER A 408 -5.77 -59.01 22.33
C SER A 408 -7.03 -59.20 23.17
N SER A 409 -7.96 -58.24 23.19
CA SER A 409 -9.05 -58.19 24.18
C SER A 409 -10.46 -58.19 23.56
N GLY A 410 -10.55 -58.21 22.23
CA GLY A 410 -11.81 -58.20 21.49
C GLY A 410 -12.46 -56.82 21.39
N GLU A 411 -13.38 -56.69 20.43
CA GLU A 411 -13.87 -55.39 19.95
C GLU A 411 -14.55 -54.54 21.01
N ARG A 412 -15.36 -55.16 21.88
CA ARG A 412 -16.14 -54.46 22.91
C ARG A 412 -15.26 -53.88 24.01
N VAL A 413 -14.25 -54.63 24.44
CA VAL A 413 -13.31 -54.22 25.50
C VAL A 413 -12.38 -53.14 24.96
N ALA A 414 -11.87 -53.31 23.74
CA ALA A 414 -11.02 -52.32 23.08
C ALA A 414 -11.72 -50.96 22.91
N CYS A 415 -12.96 -50.96 22.40
CA CYS A 415 -13.73 -49.72 22.23
C CYS A 415 -14.01 -49.03 23.57
N LYS A 416 -14.43 -49.78 24.60
CA LYS A 416 -14.72 -49.22 25.93
C LYS A 416 -13.47 -48.62 26.57
N THR A 417 -12.36 -49.35 26.54
CA THR A 417 -11.07 -48.94 27.12
C THR A 417 -10.57 -47.68 26.44
N MET A 418 -10.52 -47.67 25.10
CA MET A 418 -10.02 -46.52 24.35
C MET A 418 -10.88 -45.26 24.55
N VAL A 419 -12.20 -45.40 24.59
CA VAL A 419 -13.10 -44.26 24.86
C VAL A 419 -12.90 -43.71 26.27
N GLU A 420 -12.71 -44.55 27.29
CA GLU A 420 -12.41 -44.07 28.65
C GLU A 420 -11.04 -43.39 28.73
N LEU A 421 -10.02 -43.90 28.03
CA LEU A 421 -8.71 -43.24 27.95
C LEU A 421 -8.81 -41.85 27.31
N LEU A 422 -9.53 -41.73 26.20
CA LEU A 422 -9.76 -40.45 25.53
C LEU A 422 -10.58 -39.48 26.41
N ALA A 423 -11.57 -39.99 27.15
CA ALA A 423 -12.37 -39.19 28.07
C ALA A 423 -11.53 -38.67 29.23
N MET A 424 -10.69 -39.52 29.82
CA MET A 424 -9.76 -39.16 30.90
C MET A 424 -8.73 -38.12 30.42
N ALA A 425 -8.15 -38.33 29.24
CA ALA A 425 -7.23 -37.38 28.62
C ALA A 425 -7.86 -35.99 28.44
N HIS A 426 -9.16 -35.95 28.08
CA HIS A 426 -9.91 -34.71 27.96
C HIS A 426 -10.21 -34.07 29.32
N GLU A 427 -10.75 -34.84 30.27
CA GLU A 427 -11.17 -34.35 31.60
C GLU A 427 -9.99 -33.81 32.42
N GLN A 428 -8.80 -34.39 32.27
CA GLN A 428 -7.60 -34.02 33.03
C GLN A 428 -6.59 -33.20 32.20
N SER A 429 -6.91 -32.85 30.94
CA SER A 429 -6.02 -32.12 30.03
C SER A 429 -4.60 -32.74 29.90
N CYS A 430 -4.50 -34.07 29.96
CA CYS A 430 -3.23 -34.80 30.04
C CYS A 430 -2.88 -35.58 28.75
N GLU A 431 -3.44 -35.21 27.60
CA GLU A 431 -3.28 -35.89 26.30
C GLU A 431 -1.82 -36.24 25.94
N GLY A 432 -0.90 -35.29 26.16
CA GLY A 432 0.50 -35.49 25.83
C GLY A 432 1.24 -36.44 26.78
N GLN A 433 0.97 -36.33 28.08
CA GLN A 433 1.56 -37.19 29.11
C GLN A 433 1.03 -38.62 28.99
N MET A 434 -0.28 -38.76 28.78
CA MET A 434 -0.92 -40.05 28.56
C MET A 434 -0.38 -40.73 27.30
N ALA A 435 -0.22 -40.00 26.18
CA ALA A 435 0.42 -40.58 24.99
C ALA A 435 1.84 -41.09 25.24
N ALA A 436 2.65 -40.38 26.03
CA ALA A 436 4.00 -40.83 26.38
C ALA A 436 3.97 -42.13 27.19
N VAL A 437 3.05 -42.24 28.16
CA VAL A 437 2.84 -43.47 28.94
C VAL A 437 2.39 -44.62 28.04
N LEU A 438 1.39 -44.39 27.17
CA LEU A 438 0.91 -45.40 26.23
C LEU A 438 2.03 -45.89 25.30
N GLN A 439 2.92 -44.99 24.88
CA GLN A 439 4.05 -45.36 24.03
C GLN A 439 5.07 -46.24 24.76
N VAL A 440 5.34 -45.98 26.04
CA VAL A 440 6.19 -46.85 26.87
C VAL A 440 5.55 -48.24 27.05
N MET A 441 4.25 -48.30 27.32
CA MET A 441 3.53 -49.58 27.44
C MET A 441 3.56 -50.37 26.13
N LEU A 442 3.36 -49.70 24.99
CA LEU A 442 3.44 -50.34 23.67
C LEU A 442 4.83 -50.92 23.40
N GLN A 443 5.90 -50.22 23.80
CA GLN A 443 7.28 -50.72 23.67
C GLN A 443 7.55 -51.93 24.59
N ALA A 444 6.93 -51.96 25.77
CA ALA A 444 6.98 -53.09 26.70
C ALA A 444 6.07 -54.27 26.30
N GLY A 445 5.20 -54.10 25.31
CA GLY A 445 4.21 -55.11 24.89
C GLY A 445 2.99 -55.21 25.81
N GLU A 446 2.77 -54.23 26.67
CA GLU A 446 1.68 -54.17 27.66
C GLU A 446 0.42 -53.49 27.09
N LEU A 447 -0.75 -53.79 27.68
CA LEU A 447 -2.03 -53.20 27.31
C LEU A 447 -2.46 -52.17 28.35
N ALA A 448 -3.02 -51.04 27.90
CA ALA A 448 -3.51 -50.00 28.81
C ALA A 448 -4.73 -50.46 29.61
N CYS A 449 -4.65 -50.35 30.94
CA CYS A 449 -5.78 -50.55 31.85
C CYS A 449 -6.38 -49.21 32.29
N VAL A 450 -7.72 -49.08 32.27
CA VAL A 450 -8.40 -47.83 32.65
C VAL A 450 -8.16 -47.48 34.12
N ASP A 451 -8.15 -48.47 35.01
CA ASP A 451 -8.03 -48.23 36.44
C ASP A 451 -6.60 -47.78 36.82
N GLU A 452 -5.57 -48.38 36.22
CA GLU A 452 -4.18 -47.95 36.38
C GLU A 452 -3.97 -46.52 35.87
N MET A 453 -4.52 -46.17 34.71
CA MET A 453 -4.45 -44.80 34.19
C MET A 453 -5.20 -43.81 35.09
N ARG A 454 -6.33 -44.22 35.68
CA ARG A 454 -7.11 -43.37 36.58
C ARG A 454 -6.32 -43.06 37.86
N GLU A 455 -5.64 -44.04 38.43
CA GLU A 455 -4.77 -43.82 39.61
C GLU A 455 -3.57 -42.93 39.25
N ARG A 456 -2.92 -43.20 38.11
CA ARG A 456 -1.72 -42.48 37.69
C ARG A 456 -1.95 -41.01 37.38
N PHE A 457 -3.13 -40.66 36.84
CA PHE A 457 -3.49 -39.30 36.48
C PHE A 457 -4.55 -38.68 37.42
N ALA A 458 -4.80 -39.28 38.58
CA ALA A 458 -5.66 -38.67 39.60
C ALA A 458 -5.07 -37.31 40.05
N PRO A 459 -5.90 -36.26 40.23
CA PRO A 459 -5.41 -34.99 40.77
C PRO A 459 -4.87 -35.21 42.19
N SER A 460 -3.59 -34.88 42.42
CA SER A 460 -2.98 -34.95 43.74
C SER A 460 -3.69 -33.97 44.69
N PRO A 461 -4.27 -34.43 45.81
CA PRO A 461 -4.98 -33.56 46.77
C PRO A 461 -4.05 -32.58 47.53
N GLU A 462 -2.73 -32.65 47.36
CA GLU A 462 -1.75 -31.93 48.17
C GLU A 462 -1.52 -30.46 47.81
N HIS A 463 -2.10 -29.93 46.72
CA HIS A 463 -1.79 -28.57 46.25
C HIS A 463 -2.99 -27.62 46.13
N LEU A 464 -3.86 -27.58 47.14
CA LEU A 464 -4.68 -26.40 47.37
C LEU A 464 -3.85 -25.41 48.20
N PRO A 465 -3.26 -24.35 47.62
CA PRO A 465 -2.63 -23.32 48.43
C PRO A 465 -3.69 -22.70 49.34
N SER A 466 -3.43 -22.66 50.64
CA SER A 466 -4.22 -21.86 51.58
C SER A 466 -4.02 -20.39 51.23
N VAL A 467 -4.89 -19.84 50.38
CA VAL A 467 -4.86 -18.42 50.02
C VAL A 467 -5.37 -17.63 51.23
N SER A 468 -4.46 -17.14 52.07
CA SER A 468 -4.75 -16.08 53.03
C SER A 468 -4.83 -14.75 52.27
N VAL A 469 -6.04 -14.30 51.96
CA VAL A 469 -6.25 -12.97 51.36
C VAL A 469 -6.15 -11.93 52.48
N GLU A 470 -4.99 -11.29 52.62
CA GLU A 470 -4.89 -10.02 53.34
C GLU A 470 -5.45 -8.91 52.43
N LEU A 471 -6.62 -8.38 52.78
CA LEU A 471 -7.23 -7.28 52.04
C LEU A 471 -6.36 -6.02 52.23
N PRO A 472 -5.83 -5.42 51.15
CA PRO A 472 -5.03 -4.21 51.28
C PRO A 472 -5.90 -3.03 51.80
N PRO A 473 -5.29 -2.08 52.53
CA PRO A 473 -5.99 -0.89 53.02
C PRO A 473 -6.63 -0.11 51.85
N LEU A 474 -7.85 0.42 52.06
CA LEU A 474 -8.61 1.15 51.04
C LEU A 474 -7.81 2.28 50.38
N ALA A 475 -6.88 2.93 51.10
CA ALA A 475 -6.00 3.97 50.58
C ALA A 475 -5.09 3.53 49.42
N GLN A 476 -4.76 2.23 49.31
CA GLN A 476 -4.00 1.73 48.15
C GLN A 476 -4.86 1.72 46.88
N TYR A 477 -6.17 1.50 46.99
CA TYR A 477 -7.08 1.57 45.85
C TYR A 477 -7.24 3.01 45.34
N ASP A 478 -7.20 4.02 46.20
CA ASP A 478 -7.28 5.44 45.79
C ASP A 478 -6.10 5.84 44.89
N SER A 479 -4.90 5.29 45.15
CA SER A 479 -3.73 5.49 44.28
C SER A 479 -3.89 4.86 42.89
N LEU A 480 -4.59 3.73 42.81
CA LEU A 480 -4.93 3.06 41.55
C LEU A 480 -6.06 3.80 40.80
N LEU A 481 -7.02 4.36 41.52
CA LEU A 481 -8.18 5.06 40.97
C LEU A 481 -7.84 6.45 40.39
N GLY A 482 -6.92 7.20 41.00
CA GLY A 482 -6.52 8.53 40.51
C GLY A 482 -6.06 8.50 39.05
N SER A 483 -5.15 7.57 38.71
CA SER A 483 -4.68 7.39 37.33
C SER A 483 -5.78 6.95 36.35
N LEU A 484 -6.78 6.22 36.86
CA LEU A 484 -7.89 5.68 36.07
C LEU A 484 -8.90 6.77 35.71
N PHE A 485 -9.15 7.72 36.60
CA PHE A 485 -10.02 8.87 36.32
C PHE A 485 -9.40 9.83 35.29
N GLU A 486 -8.11 10.14 35.42
CA GLU A 486 -7.39 10.99 34.44
C GLU A 486 -7.38 10.38 33.03
N ALA A 487 -7.12 9.07 32.95
CA ALA A 487 -7.18 8.33 31.70
C ALA A 487 -8.60 8.33 31.09
N ARG A 488 -9.62 8.19 31.95
CA ARG A 488 -11.03 8.19 31.53
C ARG A 488 -11.50 9.55 31.03
N VAL A 489 -11.12 10.65 31.70
CA VAL A 489 -11.42 12.03 31.24
C VAL A 489 -10.82 12.25 29.85
N SER A 490 -9.55 11.87 29.65
CA SER A 490 -8.88 12.00 28.36
C SER A 490 -9.57 11.20 27.24
N LEU A 491 -10.07 10.00 27.54
CA LEU A 491 -10.79 9.16 26.57
C LEU A 491 -12.15 9.76 26.20
N LEU A 492 -12.92 10.22 27.20
CA LEU A 492 -14.24 10.84 26.99
C LEU A 492 -14.15 12.15 26.20
N LEU A 493 -13.14 13.00 26.47
CA LEU A 493 -12.93 14.25 25.73
C LEU A 493 -12.58 13.99 24.25
N LYS A 494 -11.86 12.90 23.94
CA LYS A 494 -11.61 12.47 22.56
C LYS A 494 -12.88 12.00 21.87
N GLU A 495 -13.71 11.21 22.55
CA GLU A 495 -14.99 10.72 22.02
C GLU A 495 -15.96 11.86 21.70
N LEU A 496 -16.03 12.86 22.59
CA LEU A 496 -16.82 14.08 22.40
C LEU A 496 -16.23 15.07 21.37
N ARG A 497 -15.07 14.77 20.78
CA ARG A 497 -14.35 15.63 19.81
C ARG A 497 -14.03 17.02 20.39
N LEU A 498 -13.50 17.05 21.61
CA LEU A 498 -13.08 18.26 22.34
C LEU A 498 -11.53 18.31 22.44
N PRO A 499 -10.81 18.54 21.32
CA PRO A 499 -9.36 18.42 21.27
C PRO A 499 -8.60 19.48 22.09
N ALA A 500 -9.11 20.72 22.21
CA ALA A 500 -8.46 21.73 23.03
C ALA A 500 -8.66 21.44 24.52
N MET A 501 -9.86 21.02 24.94
CA MET A 501 -10.07 20.53 26.31
C MET A 501 -9.16 19.33 26.59
N SER A 502 -9.08 18.36 25.68
CA SER A 502 -8.21 17.18 25.85
C SER A 502 -6.73 17.53 26.02
N ALA A 503 -6.27 18.65 25.46
CA ALA A 503 -4.89 19.09 25.59
C ALA A 503 -4.64 19.92 26.86
N LEU A 504 -5.63 20.71 27.30
CA LEU A 504 -5.48 21.71 28.35
C LEU A 504 -6.07 21.29 29.71
N TRP A 505 -6.90 20.25 29.77
CA TRP A 505 -7.65 19.91 30.99
C TRP A 505 -6.75 19.62 32.19
N SER A 506 -5.60 18.97 32.00
CA SER A 506 -4.68 18.62 33.10
C SER A 506 -4.00 19.86 33.69
N GLU A 507 -3.60 20.81 32.85
CA GLU A 507 -3.02 22.09 33.28
C GLU A 507 -4.05 22.93 34.05
N PHE A 508 -5.26 23.04 33.51
CA PHE A 508 -6.34 23.79 34.16
C PHE A 508 -6.83 23.11 35.45
N ALA A 509 -6.75 21.77 35.55
CA ALA A 509 -7.07 21.04 36.76
C ALA A 509 -6.06 21.37 37.87
N ALA A 510 -4.76 21.25 37.59
CA ALA A 510 -3.70 21.63 38.53
C ALA A 510 -3.80 23.10 38.97
N ARG A 511 -4.14 24.00 38.04
CA ARG A 511 -4.36 25.41 38.34
C ARG A 511 -5.61 25.64 39.21
N SER A 512 -6.70 24.94 38.91
CA SER A 512 -7.94 24.97 39.70
C SER A 512 -7.69 24.53 41.14
N ASP A 513 -6.90 23.48 41.33
CA ASP A 513 -6.54 22.95 42.66
C ASP A 513 -5.65 23.93 43.44
N THR A 514 -4.71 24.58 42.76
CA THR A 514 -3.79 25.55 43.38
C THR A 514 -4.49 26.87 43.74
N GLU A 515 -5.33 27.39 42.84
CA GLU A 515 -6.02 28.67 43.02
C GLU A 515 -7.40 28.54 43.69
N GLY A 516 -7.87 27.31 43.97
CA GLY A 516 -9.15 27.04 44.62
C GLY A 516 -10.37 27.43 43.79
N TRP A 517 -10.35 27.17 42.47
CA TRP A 517 -11.47 27.57 41.61
C TRP A 517 -12.73 26.73 41.88
N PRO A 518 -13.93 27.35 41.88
CA PRO A 518 -15.18 26.60 41.81
C PRO A 518 -15.24 25.76 40.53
N ALA A 519 -15.82 24.55 40.61
CA ALA A 519 -15.93 23.63 39.46
C ALA A 519 -16.57 24.27 38.22
N ALA A 520 -17.55 25.17 38.41
CA ALA A 520 -18.19 25.91 37.33
C ALA A 520 -17.19 26.81 36.57
N ARG A 521 -16.25 27.46 37.28
CA ARG A 521 -15.22 28.32 36.68
C ARG A 521 -14.20 27.49 35.90
N PHE A 522 -13.77 26.35 36.45
CA PHE A 522 -12.87 25.41 35.75
C PHE A 522 -13.48 24.93 34.43
N LEU A 523 -14.75 24.48 34.47
CA LEU A 523 -15.44 24.01 33.27
C LEU A 523 -15.65 25.13 32.25
N ALA A 524 -16.05 26.33 32.71
CA ALA A 524 -16.23 27.49 31.83
C ALA A 524 -14.93 27.86 31.11
N ALA A 525 -13.80 27.93 31.83
CA ALA A 525 -12.51 28.25 31.24
C ALA A 525 -12.10 27.24 30.16
N LEU A 526 -12.26 25.92 30.42
CA LEU A 526 -11.97 24.89 29.42
C LEU A 526 -12.88 24.99 28.19
N ALA A 527 -14.18 25.23 28.40
CA ALA A 527 -15.14 25.38 27.31
C ALA A 527 -14.85 26.62 26.46
N GLU A 528 -14.49 27.75 27.08
CA GLU A 528 -14.09 28.98 26.38
C GLU A 528 -12.87 28.75 25.49
N HIS A 529 -11.85 28.05 26.01
CA HIS A 529 -10.67 27.68 25.22
C HIS A 529 -11.00 26.77 24.04
N GLU A 530 -11.91 25.82 24.22
CA GLU A 530 -12.37 24.93 23.14
C GLU A 530 -13.13 25.69 22.05
N VAL A 531 -14.02 26.60 22.45
CA VAL A 531 -14.76 27.47 21.50
C VAL A 531 -13.77 28.34 20.71
N ALA A 532 -12.84 29.02 21.41
CA ALA A 532 -11.84 29.86 20.77
C ALA A 532 -10.93 29.10 19.79
N GLU A 533 -10.53 27.87 20.13
CA GLU A 533 -9.74 27.00 19.25
C GLU A 533 -10.55 26.59 18.00
N ARG A 534 -11.84 26.24 18.18
CA ARG A 534 -12.73 25.88 17.07
C ARG A 534 -12.95 27.04 16.12
N ASP A 535 -13.16 28.24 16.64
CA ASP A 535 -13.30 29.45 15.84
C ASP A 535 -12.03 29.75 15.07
N ARG A 536 -10.86 29.67 15.73
CA ARG A 536 -9.56 29.83 15.07
C ARG A 536 -9.35 28.83 13.94
N ARG A 537 -9.64 27.54 14.17
CA ARG A 537 -9.53 26.49 13.14
C ARG A 537 -10.55 26.68 12.02
N ARG A 538 -11.75 27.17 12.32
CA ARG A 538 -12.76 27.50 11.31
C ARG A 538 -12.26 28.63 10.41
N ILE A 539 -11.79 29.75 10.99
CA ILE A 539 -11.24 30.88 10.24
C ILE A 539 -10.03 30.44 9.42
N ALA A 540 -9.09 29.68 10.01
CA ALA A 540 -7.92 29.16 9.29
C ALA A 540 -8.31 28.30 8.07
N ARG A 541 -9.32 27.42 8.22
CA ARG A 541 -9.84 26.62 7.09
C ARG A 541 -10.51 27.48 6.03
N HIS A 542 -11.25 28.52 6.43
CA HIS A 542 -11.85 29.45 5.48
C HIS A 542 -10.78 30.24 4.72
N LEU A 543 -9.75 30.71 5.42
CA LEU A 543 -8.61 31.42 4.83
C LEU A 543 -7.83 30.54 3.84
N SER A 544 -7.50 29.31 4.22
CA SER A 544 -6.81 28.37 3.33
C SER A 544 -7.64 28.01 2.09
N GLY A 545 -8.97 27.96 2.23
CA GLY A 545 -9.89 27.65 1.14
C GLY A 545 -10.28 28.85 0.27
N ALA A 546 -9.97 30.08 0.70
CA ALA A 546 -10.43 31.30 0.03
C ALA A 546 -9.60 31.69 -1.19
N ASN A 547 -8.39 31.15 -1.37
CA ASN A 547 -7.49 31.44 -2.51
C ASN A 547 -7.25 32.95 -2.75
N LEU A 548 -7.22 33.75 -1.67
CA LEU A 548 -7.01 35.19 -1.72
C LEU A 548 -5.56 35.53 -2.13
N LEU A 549 -5.37 36.74 -2.68
CA LEU A 549 -4.05 37.24 -3.05
C LEU A 549 -3.22 37.60 -1.80
N PRO A 550 -2.00 37.06 -1.64
CA PRO A 550 -1.21 37.29 -0.43
C PRO A 550 -0.78 38.76 -0.28
N GLY A 551 -0.84 39.27 0.96
CA GLY A 551 -0.42 40.63 1.31
C GLY A 551 -1.38 41.75 0.86
N LYS A 552 -2.58 41.40 0.38
CA LYS A 552 -3.61 42.36 -0.04
C LYS A 552 -4.63 42.58 1.07
N THR A 553 -4.46 43.65 1.83
CA THR A 553 -5.33 44.05 2.95
C THR A 553 -5.93 45.43 2.66
N LEU A 554 -6.97 45.81 3.42
CA LEU A 554 -7.55 47.16 3.32
C LEU A 554 -6.57 48.22 3.82
N ASP A 555 -5.73 47.89 4.81
CA ASP A 555 -4.68 48.78 5.32
C ASP A 555 -3.57 49.05 4.30
N SER A 556 -3.25 48.05 3.46
CA SER A 556 -2.25 48.21 2.40
C SER A 556 -2.83 48.82 1.11
N PHE A 557 -4.11 49.15 1.10
CA PHE A 557 -4.78 49.77 -0.03
C PHE A 557 -4.76 51.30 0.11
N ASP A 558 -4.16 51.99 -0.88
CA ASP A 558 -4.06 53.45 -0.86
C ASP A 558 -5.32 54.09 -1.46
N PHE A 559 -6.23 54.48 -0.57
CA PHE A 559 -7.48 55.19 -0.90
C PHE A 559 -7.26 56.60 -1.44
N THR A 560 -6.09 57.23 -1.20
CA THR A 560 -5.81 58.57 -1.75
C THR A 560 -5.66 58.54 -3.27
N HIS A 561 -5.28 57.38 -3.81
CA HIS A 561 -5.16 57.14 -5.24
C HIS A 561 -6.51 56.82 -5.90
N VAL A 562 -7.58 56.54 -5.14
CA VAL A 562 -8.90 56.22 -5.69
C VAL A 562 -9.96 57.11 -5.02
N PRO A 563 -9.90 58.45 -5.21
CA PRO A 563 -10.73 59.40 -4.46
C PRO A 563 -12.23 59.25 -4.73
N MET A 564 -12.60 58.56 -5.83
CA MET A 564 -14.01 58.29 -6.19
C MET A 564 -14.64 57.18 -5.34
N ILE A 565 -13.85 56.35 -4.65
CA ILE A 565 -14.36 55.32 -3.75
C ILE A 565 -14.29 55.83 -2.31
N SER A 566 -15.45 55.88 -1.65
CA SER A 566 -15.53 56.22 -0.23
C SER A 566 -14.92 55.11 0.62
N LYS A 567 -13.88 55.46 1.41
CA LYS A 567 -13.29 54.54 2.40
C LYS A 567 -14.33 54.00 3.38
N ALA A 568 -15.26 54.86 3.82
CA ALA A 568 -16.34 54.46 4.73
C ALA A 568 -17.27 53.41 4.11
N GLN A 569 -17.60 53.54 2.82
CA GLN A 569 -18.42 52.57 2.10
C GLN A 569 -17.72 51.21 1.97
N VAL A 570 -16.42 51.21 1.67
CA VAL A 570 -15.62 49.97 1.60
C VAL A 570 -15.47 49.31 2.97
N GLN A 571 -15.32 50.10 4.04
CA GLN A 571 -15.27 49.58 5.41
C GLN A 571 -16.61 48.95 5.81
N ALA A 572 -17.74 49.57 5.48
CA ALA A 572 -19.07 48.98 5.71
C ALA A 572 -19.25 47.64 4.94
N LEU A 573 -18.79 47.57 3.69
CA LEU A 573 -18.78 46.30 2.95
C LEU A 573 -17.88 45.23 3.59
N ALA A 574 -16.77 45.65 4.18
CA ALA A 574 -15.82 44.78 4.87
C ALA A 574 -16.35 44.27 6.22
N GLU A 575 -17.20 45.06 6.89
CA GLU A 575 -17.94 44.65 8.08
C GLU A 575 -18.89 43.49 7.77
N GLY A 576 -19.44 43.47 6.55
CA GLY A 576 -20.24 42.35 6.04
C GLY A 576 -21.70 42.41 6.49
N ASP A 577 -22.10 43.48 7.17
CA ASP A 577 -23.43 43.64 7.72
C ASP A 577 -24.48 43.73 6.60
N ASP A 578 -25.52 42.91 6.75
CA ASP A 578 -26.74 42.77 5.93
C ASP A 578 -26.56 42.30 4.48
N TRP A 579 -25.56 42.78 3.75
CA TRP A 579 -25.50 42.57 2.30
C TRP A 579 -25.12 41.14 1.88
N ILE A 580 -24.27 40.46 2.65
CA ILE A 580 -23.88 39.07 2.36
C ILE A 580 -25.01 38.10 2.70
N GLU A 581 -25.72 38.35 3.80
CA GLU A 581 -26.86 37.54 4.22
C GLU A 581 -28.04 37.66 3.25
N GLN A 582 -28.28 38.86 2.73
CA GLN A 582 -29.30 39.15 1.72
C GLN A 582 -28.92 38.67 0.31
N GLY A 583 -27.67 38.24 0.10
CA GLY A 583 -27.19 37.80 -1.21
C GLY A 583 -26.94 38.95 -2.20
N ASN A 584 -26.72 40.17 -1.71
CA ASN A 584 -26.42 41.32 -2.56
C ASN A 584 -25.02 41.17 -3.20
N ASN A 585 -24.85 41.70 -4.41
CA ASN A 585 -23.62 41.61 -5.18
C ASN A 585 -22.76 42.87 -5.03
N VAL A 586 -21.47 42.76 -5.34
CA VAL A 586 -20.55 43.91 -5.42
C VAL A 586 -19.88 43.90 -6.78
N LEU A 587 -20.01 44.98 -7.55
CA LEU A 587 -19.44 45.09 -8.88
C LEU A 587 -18.34 46.14 -8.87
N VAL A 588 -17.14 45.78 -9.31
CA VAL A 588 -15.97 46.68 -9.31
C VAL A 588 -15.50 46.91 -10.74
N PHE A 589 -15.62 48.13 -11.23
CA PHE A 589 -15.28 48.53 -12.60
C PHE A 589 -14.06 49.44 -12.65
N GLY A 590 -13.37 49.48 -13.79
CA GLY A 590 -12.32 50.48 -14.07
C GLY A 590 -11.19 49.91 -14.93
N PRO A 591 -10.26 50.75 -15.42
CA PRO A 591 -9.13 50.32 -16.24
C PRO A 591 -8.21 49.27 -15.57
N PRO A 592 -7.45 48.50 -16.38
CA PRO A 592 -6.53 47.49 -15.87
C PRO A 592 -5.43 48.10 -14.99
N GLY A 593 -5.18 47.47 -13.84
CA GLY A 593 -4.18 47.91 -12.88
C GLY A 593 -4.61 49.05 -11.94
N GLY A 594 -5.89 49.42 -11.91
CA GLY A 594 -6.44 50.39 -10.93
C GLY A 594 -6.57 49.86 -9.49
N GLY A 595 -6.28 48.58 -9.23
CA GLY A 595 -6.33 47.99 -7.88
C GLY A 595 -7.57 47.13 -7.57
N LYS A 596 -8.44 46.88 -8.54
CA LYS A 596 -9.67 46.07 -8.38
C LYS A 596 -9.45 44.73 -7.69
N SER A 597 -8.56 43.89 -8.22
CA SER A 597 -8.26 42.58 -7.63
C SER A 597 -7.65 42.68 -6.22
N HIS A 598 -6.93 43.78 -5.91
CA HIS A 598 -6.46 44.05 -4.54
C HIS A 598 -7.66 44.33 -3.64
N LEU A 599 -8.52 45.27 -4.01
CA LEU A 599 -9.69 45.65 -3.24
C LEU A 599 -10.62 44.45 -2.98
N SER A 600 -10.91 43.65 -4.01
CA SER A 600 -11.72 42.44 -3.88
C SER A 600 -11.09 41.41 -2.94
N SER A 601 -9.77 41.18 -3.05
CA SER A 601 -9.06 40.27 -2.16
C SER A 601 -9.00 40.78 -0.72
N ALA A 602 -8.89 42.10 -0.53
CA ALA A 602 -8.86 42.73 0.80
C ALA A 602 -10.22 42.68 1.50
N LEU A 603 -11.32 42.89 0.75
CA LEU A 603 -12.67 42.66 1.23
C LEU A 603 -12.88 41.18 1.58
N GLY A 604 -12.48 40.27 0.70
CA GLY A 604 -12.54 38.83 0.94
C GLY A 604 -11.81 38.41 2.22
N LEU A 605 -10.63 38.96 2.48
CA LEU A 605 -9.88 38.70 3.71
C LEU A 605 -10.63 39.19 4.95
N SER A 606 -11.13 40.42 4.92
CA SER A 606 -11.86 41.03 6.05
C SER A 606 -13.12 40.24 6.42
N LEU A 607 -13.78 39.64 5.43
CA LEU A 607 -14.95 38.80 5.61
C LEU A 607 -14.59 37.40 6.14
N VAL A 608 -13.49 36.82 5.66
CA VAL A 608 -12.97 35.54 6.18
C VAL A 608 -12.59 35.65 7.66
N GLU A 609 -11.97 36.76 8.07
CA GLU A 609 -11.61 37.03 9.46
C GLU A 609 -12.83 37.14 10.37
N ARG A 610 -13.99 37.55 9.81
CA ARG A 610 -15.30 37.57 10.49
C ARG A 610 -16.04 36.23 10.44
N GLY A 611 -15.45 35.19 9.84
CA GLY A 611 -16.01 33.85 9.80
C GLY A 611 -16.86 33.54 8.56
N TRP A 612 -16.94 34.46 7.59
CA TRP A 612 -17.60 34.21 6.31
C TRP A 612 -16.73 33.35 5.40
N ARG A 613 -17.37 32.40 4.71
CA ARG A 613 -16.68 31.56 3.74
C ARG A 613 -16.63 32.24 2.37
N VAL A 614 -15.45 32.65 1.94
CA VAL A 614 -15.21 33.35 0.66
C VAL A 614 -14.39 32.46 -0.28
N LEU A 615 -14.58 32.60 -1.59
CA LEU A 615 -13.69 32.02 -2.60
C LEU A 615 -13.30 33.07 -3.63
N PHE A 616 -12.01 33.24 -3.86
CA PHE A 616 -11.46 34.04 -4.94
C PHE A 616 -11.05 33.15 -6.10
N ALA A 617 -11.57 33.45 -7.29
CA ALA A 617 -11.24 32.73 -8.50
C ALA A 617 -11.12 33.71 -9.67
N ARG A 618 -10.18 33.43 -10.58
CA ARG A 618 -10.20 34.05 -11.90
C ARG A 618 -11.43 33.51 -12.64
N THR A 619 -12.19 34.40 -13.25
CA THR A 619 -13.42 34.04 -13.97
C THR A 619 -13.16 32.95 -15.01
N THR A 620 -12.08 33.08 -15.78
CA THR A 620 -11.68 32.12 -16.81
C THR A 620 -11.48 30.71 -16.25
N ASP A 621 -10.77 30.59 -15.13
CA ASP A 621 -10.44 29.29 -14.52
C ASP A 621 -11.71 28.62 -13.96
N LEU A 622 -12.65 29.42 -13.46
CA LEU A 622 -13.91 28.92 -12.93
C LEU A 622 -14.84 28.45 -14.05
N VAL A 623 -14.96 29.24 -15.11
CA VAL A 623 -15.78 28.91 -16.29
C VAL A 623 -15.29 27.61 -16.94
N GLN A 624 -13.97 27.44 -17.12
CA GLN A 624 -13.40 26.19 -17.63
C GLN A 624 -13.75 24.98 -16.75
N LYS A 625 -13.64 25.11 -15.42
CA LYS A 625 -14.03 24.03 -14.50
C LYS A 625 -15.51 23.68 -14.60
N LEU A 626 -16.38 24.68 -14.77
CA LEU A 626 -17.81 24.46 -14.94
C LEU A 626 -18.14 23.84 -16.30
N GLN A 627 -17.42 24.20 -17.37
CA GLN A 627 -17.56 23.53 -18.67
C GLN A 627 -17.19 22.06 -18.62
N ILE A 628 -16.06 21.71 -17.98
CA ILE A 628 -15.66 20.31 -17.80
C ILE A 628 -16.75 19.57 -17.00
N ALA A 629 -17.22 20.16 -15.89
CA ALA A 629 -18.31 19.58 -15.11
C ALA A 629 -19.60 19.40 -15.94
N ARG A 630 -19.89 20.31 -16.88
CA ARG A 630 -21.03 20.17 -17.81
C ARG A 630 -20.84 19.00 -18.78
N GLN A 631 -19.65 18.85 -19.34
CA GLN A 631 -19.32 17.72 -20.24
C GLN A 631 -19.43 16.37 -19.52
N GLU A 632 -19.08 16.34 -18.22
CA GLU A 632 -19.17 15.15 -17.36
C GLU A 632 -20.57 14.95 -16.73
N LEU A 633 -21.58 15.76 -17.07
CA LEU A 633 -22.93 15.73 -16.48
C LEU A 633 -22.96 15.95 -14.94
N GLN A 634 -22.02 16.73 -14.42
CA GLN A 634 -21.84 17.06 -13.00
C GLN A 634 -21.99 18.56 -12.69
N LEU A 635 -22.52 19.37 -13.61
CA LEU A 635 -22.62 20.82 -13.47
C LEU A 635 -23.41 21.27 -12.22
N GLU A 636 -24.57 20.65 -11.96
CA GLU A 636 -25.39 20.96 -10.79
C GLU A 636 -24.63 20.71 -9.47
N ASN A 637 -23.86 19.62 -9.41
CA ASN A 637 -23.02 19.30 -8.26
C ASN A 637 -21.85 20.28 -8.11
N ALA A 638 -21.29 20.79 -9.21
CA ALA A 638 -20.26 21.82 -9.19
C ALA A 638 -20.80 23.15 -8.68
N ILE A 639 -21.98 23.58 -9.13
CA ILE A 639 -22.67 24.79 -8.65
C ILE A 639 -23.01 24.66 -7.15
N ARG A 640 -23.59 23.54 -6.71
CA ARG A 640 -23.85 23.28 -5.28
C ARG A 640 -22.60 23.34 -4.40
N LYS A 641 -21.42 22.98 -4.93
CA LYS A 641 -20.15 23.15 -4.22
C LYS A 641 -19.77 24.62 -4.07
N LEU A 642 -20.04 25.44 -5.08
CA LEU A 642 -19.80 26.89 -5.05
C LEU A 642 -20.79 27.63 -4.13
N ASP A 643 -22.02 27.14 -3.97
CA ASP A 643 -23.03 27.73 -3.07
C ASP A 643 -22.73 27.57 -1.58
N LYS A 644 -21.78 26.69 -1.24
CA LYS A 644 -21.22 26.60 0.11
C LYS A 644 -20.43 27.87 0.49
N TYR A 645 -19.99 28.67 -0.48
CA TYR A 645 -19.32 29.94 -0.25
C TYR A 645 -20.33 31.07 -0.22
N HIS A 646 -20.31 31.86 0.85
CA HIS A 646 -21.18 33.02 1.04
C HIS A 646 -20.87 34.10 0.01
N LEU A 647 -19.58 34.33 -0.26
CA LEU A 647 -19.11 35.23 -1.29
C LEU A 647 -18.21 34.50 -2.29
N LEU A 648 -18.52 34.64 -3.57
CA LEU A 648 -17.66 34.20 -4.65
C LEU A 648 -17.14 35.43 -5.41
N ILE A 649 -15.82 35.62 -5.37
CA ILE A 649 -15.13 36.70 -6.07
C ILE A 649 -14.71 36.19 -7.45
N LEU A 650 -15.31 36.76 -8.49
CA LEU A 650 -15.02 36.53 -9.89
C LEU A 650 -14.11 37.66 -10.40
N ASP A 651 -12.81 37.37 -10.46
CA ASP A 651 -11.83 38.35 -10.94
C ASP A 651 -11.74 38.31 -12.48
N ASP A 652 -11.74 39.50 -13.08
CA ASP A 652 -11.51 39.76 -14.50
C ASP A 652 -12.53 39.12 -15.46
N LEU A 653 -13.81 39.48 -15.31
CA LEU A 653 -14.90 38.95 -16.16
C LEU A 653 -14.72 39.30 -17.66
N ALA A 654 -13.98 40.35 -17.98
CA ALA A 654 -13.85 40.90 -19.33
C ALA A 654 -13.05 40.03 -20.31
N TYR A 655 -12.52 38.88 -19.88
CA TYR A 655 -11.67 37.99 -20.69
C TYR A 655 -12.35 36.69 -21.15
N VAL A 656 -13.64 36.47 -20.86
CA VAL A 656 -14.38 35.31 -21.38
C VAL A 656 -14.57 35.51 -22.88
N VAL A 657 -13.90 34.69 -23.69
CA VAL A 657 -13.98 34.76 -25.16
C VAL A 657 -15.36 34.24 -25.57
N LYS A 658 -15.86 34.75 -26.69
CA LYS A 658 -17.18 34.48 -27.26
C LYS A 658 -17.37 33.01 -27.63
N ASP A 659 -17.50 32.12 -26.65
CA ASP A 659 -18.00 30.76 -26.82
C ASP A 659 -19.34 30.64 -26.10
N GLN A 660 -20.34 30.11 -26.80
CA GLN A 660 -21.70 29.94 -26.29
C GLN A 660 -21.72 29.01 -25.08
N ALA A 661 -20.83 28.01 -25.06
CA ALA A 661 -20.73 27.07 -23.95
C ALA A 661 -20.18 27.75 -22.67
N GLU A 662 -19.21 28.66 -22.79
CA GLU A 662 -18.61 29.40 -21.66
C GLU A 662 -19.62 30.37 -21.03
N THR A 663 -20.33 31.11 -21.88
CA THR A 663 -21.32 32.12 -21.46
C THR A 663 -22.55 31.48 -20.82
N SER A 664 -22.96 30.30 -21.28
CA SER A 664 -24.08 29.54 -20.71
C SER A 664 -23.78 29.02 -19.29
N VAL A 665 -22.60 28.46 -19.02
CA VAL A 665 -22.27 27.99 -17.65
C VAL A 665 -22.10 29.14 -16.66
N LEU A 666 -21.61 30.30 -17.12
CA LEU A 666 -21.53 31.50 -16.31
C LEU A 666 -22.93 32.05 -15.98
N PHE A 667 -23.85 32.05 -16.95
CA PHE A 667 -25.25 32.43 -16.73
C PHE A 667 -25.93 31.53 -15.70
N GLU A 668 -25.72 30.22 -15.77
CA GLU A 668 -26.26 29.25 -14.80
C GLU A 668 -25.73 29.52 -13.38
N LEU A 669 -24.44 29.81 -13.24
CA LEU A 669 -23.85 30.19 -11.94
C LEU A 669 -24.46 31.48 -11.37
N ILE A 670 -24.61 32.52 -12.21
CA ILE A 670 -25.22 33.79 -11.79
C ILE A 670 -26.66 33.57 -11.35
N SER A 671 -27.42 32.79 -12.14
CA SER A 671 -28.82 32.51 -11.88
C SER A 671 -29.03 31.68 -10.60
N ALA A 672 -28.16 30.70 -10.34
CA ALA A 672 -28.23 29.88 -9.13
C ALA A 672 -27.95 30.68 -7.84
N ARG A 673 -27.19 31.77 -7.94
CA ARG A 673 -26.77 32.58 -6.79
C ARG A 673 -27.62 33.82 -6.56
N TYR A 674 -28.37 34.25 -7.56
CA TYR A 674 -29.29 35.37 -7.47
C TYR A 674 -30.22 35.25 -6.25
N GLU A 675 -30.27 36.28 -5.40
CA GLU A 675 -31.05 36.34 -4.14
C GLU A 675 -30.75 35.24 -3.10
N HIS A 676 -29.69 34.45 -3.29
CA HIS A 676 -29.31 33.34 -2.41
C HIS A 676 -27.89 33.48 -1.83
N ARG A 677 -26.95 33.94 -2.65
CA ARG A 677 -25.53 34.06 -2.30
C ARG A 677 -24.87 35.19 -3.08
N SER A 678 -24.02 35.95 -2.40
CA SER A 678 -23.35 37.11 -3.01
C SER A 678 -22.26 36.74 -4.03
N LEU A 679 -22.14 37.59 -5.05
CA LEU A 679 -21.06 37.63 -6.01
C LEU A 679 -20.30 38.96 -5.91
N LEU A 680 -18.97 38.91 -5.97
CA LEU A 680 -18.15 40.10 -6.23
C LEU A 680 -17.48 39.95 -7.58
N VAL A 681 -17.80 40.83 -8.53
CA VAL A 681 -17.26 40.75 -9.89
C VAL A 681 -16.33 41.92 -10.16
N THR A 682 -15.15 41.65 -10.72
CA THR A 682 -14.27 42.71 -11.24
C THR A 682 -14.28 42.70 -12.77
N ALA A 683 -14.38 43.88 -13.38
CA ALA A 683 -14.38 44.01 -14.84
C ALA A 683 -13.60 45.26 -15.29
N ASN A 684 -12.99 45.17 -16.48
CA ASN A 684 -12.21 46.26 -17.07
C ASN A 684 -13.05 47.24 -17.90
N GLN A 685 -14.27 46.83 -18.29
CA GLN A 685 -15.19 47.62 -19.10
C GLN A 685 -16.43 47.99 -18.27
N PRO A 686 -16.99 49.19 -18.50
CA PRO A 686 -18.23 49.60 -17.85
C PRO A 686 -19.41 48.76 -18.35
N PHE A 687 -20.49 48.79 -17.58
CA PHE A 687 -21.71 48.02 -17.80
C PHE A 687 -22.27 48.08 -19.23
N GLY A 688 -22.27 49.25 -19.86
CA GLY A 688 -22.80 49.45 -21.22
C GLY A 688 -22.08 48.65 -22.32
N GLU A 689 -20.90 48.10 -22.04
CA GLU A 689 -20.14 47.30 -23.00
C GLU A 689 -20.25 45.77 -22.77
N TRP A 690 -21.05 45.31 -21.80
CA TRP A 690 -21.20 43.88 -21.49
C TRP A 690 -21.90 43.05 -22.58
N ASN A 691 -22.53 43.73 -23.55
CA ASN A 691 -22.96 43.12 -24.82
C ASN A 691 -21.80 42.46 -25.59
N LYS A 692 -20.55 42.76 -25.24
CA LYS A 692 -19.35 42.12 -25.83
C LYS A 692 -18.95 40.82 -25.12
N VAL A 693 -19.45 40.56 -23.91
CA VAL A 693 -19.07 39.42 -23.04
C VAL A 693 -19.95 38.20 -23.31
N PHE A 694 -21.26 38.41 -23.48
CA PHE A 694 -22.23 37.35 -23.76
C PHE A 694 -22.60 37.38 -25.26
N GLN A 695 -22.68 36.20 -25.91
CA GLN A 695 -22.99 36.13 -27.34
C GLN A 695 -24.46 36.44 -27.67
N ASP A 696 -25.40 35.94 -26.84
CA ASP A 696 -26.83 36.11 -27.03
C ASP A 696 -27.33 37.34 -26.26
N PRO A 697 -27.84 38.39 -26.95
CA PRO A 697 -28.36 39.61 -26.32
C PRO A 697 -29.43 39.37 -25.26
N ALA A 698 -30.27 38.34 -25.39
CA ALA A 698 -31.32 38.04 -24.42
C ALA A 698 -30.72 37.47 -23.12
N MET A 699 -29.76 36.54 -23.24
CA MET A 699 -29.03 35.99 -22.10
C MET A 699 -28.17 37.06 -21.42
N THR A 700 -27.52 37.96 -22.19
CA THR A 700 -26.77 39.11 -21.66
C THR A 700 -27.65 39.92 -20.73
N LEU A 701 -28.82 40.36 -21.22
CA LEU A 701 -29.74 41.21 -20.49
C LEU A 701 -30.20 40.50 -19.20
N ALA A 702 -30.49 39.21 -19.28
CA ALA A 702 -30.95 38.40 -18.15
C ALA A 702 -29.86 38.18 -17.07
N ALA A 703 -28.59 37.96 -17.45
CA ALA A 703 -27.48 37.86 -16.49
C ALA A 703 -27.19 39.21 -15.82
N VAL A 704 -27.16 40.26 -16.63
CA VAL A 704 -26.91 41.63 -16.22
C VAL A 704 -27.94 42.11 -15.21
N ASP A 705 -29.22 41.90 -15.50
CA ASP A 705 -30.33 42.27 -14.63
C ASP A 705 -30.18 41.64 -13.24
N ARG A 706 -29.91 40.33 -13.20
CA ARG A 706 -29.67 39.58 -11.95
C ARG A 706 -28.43 40.03 -11.18
N LEU A 707 -27.36 40.41 -11.89
CA LEU A 707 -26.15 40.91 -11.24
C LEU A 707 -26.34 42.31 -10.64
N VAL A 708 -27.09 43.19 -11.31
CA VAL A 708 -27.20 44.61 -10.95
C VAL A 708 -28.34 44.90 -9.98
N HIS A 709 -29.48 44.20 -10.07
CA HIS A 709 -30.70 44.50 -9.31
C HIS A 709 -30.44 44.73 -7.81
N HIS A 710 -29.66 43.84 -7.19
CA HIS A 710 -29.20 43.98 -5.80
C HIS A 710 -27.68 44.08 -5.74
N SER A 711 -27.11 45.21 -6.18
CA SER A 711 -25.66 45.39 -6.18
C SER A 711 -25.16 46.74 -5.70
N VAL A 712 -23.98 46.71 -5.09
CA VAL A 712 -23.16 47.90 -4.83
C VAL A 712 -22.11 48.02 -5.94
N ILE A 713 -22.16 49.13 -6.68
CA ILE A 713 -21.25 49.38 -7.79
C ILE A 713 -20.12 50.31 -7.33
N LEU A 714 -18.87 49.90 -7.56
CA LEU A 714 -17.66 50.65 -7.25
C LEU A 714 -16.88 50.94 -8.55
N GLU A 715 -16.76 52.20 -8.93
CA GLU A 715 -16.01 52.61 -10.13
C GLU A 715 -14.61 53.15 -9.78
N MET A 716 -13.58 52.52 -10.35
CA MET A 716 -12.16 52.83 -10.13
C MET A 716 -11.51 53.44 -11.37
N ASN A 717 -11.84 54.69 -11.69
CA ASN A 717 -11.27 55.39 -12.85
C ASN A 717 -9.92 56.06 -12.51
N VAL A 718 -8.83 55.28 -12.49
CA VAL A 718 -7.49 55.81 -12.16
C VAL A 718 -6.33 55.19 -12.95
N GLU A 719 -5.19 55.88 -12.99
CA GLU A 719 -3.95 55.39 -13.62
C GLU A 719 -3.44 54.08 -12.99
N SER A 720 -2.75 53.26 -13.78
CA SER A 720 -2.34 51.91 -13.39
C SER A 720 -1.25 51.88 -12.30
N TYR A 721 -1.53 51.25 -11.16
CA TYR A 721 -0.56 50.95 -10.09
C TYR A 721 0.67 50.18 -10.63
N ARG A 722 0.47 49.30 -11.60
CA ARG A 722 1.53 48.47 -12.20
C ARG A 722 2.52 49.33 -13.00
N GLN A 723 2.03 50.33 -13.72
CA GLN A 723 2.86 51.25 -14.51
C GLN A 723 3.71 52.17 -13.60
N ARG A 724 3.16 52.64 -12.47
CA ARG A 724 3.89 53.44 -11.48
C ARG A 724 4.95 52.63 -10.73
N SER A 725 4.63 51.38 -10.37
CA SER A 725 5.58 50.43 -9.78
C SER A 725 6.74 50.11 -10.72
N ALA A 726 6.47 49.99 -12.02
CA ALA A 726 7.48 49.79 -13.05
C ALA A 726 8.38 51.04 -13.19
N LYS A 727 7.80 52.24 -13.30
CA LYS A 727 8.56 53.52 -13.38
C LYS A 727 9.44 53.73 -12.14
N SER A 728 8.93 53.48 -10.93
CA SER A 728 9.71 53.62 -9.69
C SER A 728 10.84 52.59 -9.56
N LYS A 729 10.65 51.34 -10.02
CA LYS A 729 11.74 50.34 -10.13
C LYS A 729 12.77 50.72 -11.20
N GLN A 730 12.36 51.36 -12.29
CA GLN A 730 13.25 51.81 -13.37
C GLN A 730 14.14 52.98 -12.89
N ILE A 731 13.56 53.94 -12.16
CA ILE A 731 14.28 55.05 -11.51
C ILE A 731 15.27 54.53 -10.43
N ARG A 732 14.92 53.46 -9.71
CA ARG A 732 15.84 52.81 -8.75
C ARG A 732 16.95 51.99 -9.42
N ARG A 733 16.78 51.52 -10.66
CA ARG A 733 17.85 50.80 -11.42
C ARG A 733 18.86 51.75 -12.06
N THR A 734 18.49 52.98 -12.41
CA THR A 734 19.41 53.96 -13.01
C THR A 734 20.33 54.63 -11.98
N GLY A 735 20.04 54.53 -10.67
CA GLY A 735 20.84 55.12 -9.59
C GLY A 735 21.87 54.20 -8.90
N ARG A 736 22.14 52.98 -9.40
CA ARG A 736 23.07 52.04 -8.76
C ARG A 736 24.36 51.92 -9.59
N PRO A 737 25.54 52.36 -9.11
CA PRO A 737 26.76 52.21 -9.88
C PRO A 737 27.14 50.73 -9.98
N THR A 738 27.60 50.32 -11.15
CA THR A 738 28.04 48.95 -11.44
C THR A 738 29.31 48.64 -10.65
N LYS A 739 29.21 47.82 -9.59
CA LYS A 739 30.39 47.20 -8.97
C LYS A 739 31.00 46.20 -9.95
N ARG A 740 31.95 46.64 -10.78
CA ARG A 740 32.93 45.75 -11.41
C ARG A 740 33.80 45.17 -10.29
N ALA A 741 33.79 43.84 -10.15
CA ALA A 741 34.77 43.15 -9.32
C ALA A 741 36.12 43.17 -10.05
N THR A 742 37.02 44.05 -9.61
CA THR A 742 38.45 44.00 -9.95
C THR A 742 39.06 42.77 -9.28
N ARG A 743 39.63 41.85 -10.08
CA ARG A 743 40.51 40.80 -9.55
C ARG A 743 41.81 41.46 -9.13
N HIS A 744 42.15 41.36 -7.85
CA HIS A 744 43.46 41.74 -7.33
C HIS A 744 44.50 40.83 -7.97
N ASN A 745 45.48 41.44 -8.63
CA ASN A 745 46.66 40.80 -9.17
C ASN A 745 47.86 41.40 -8.45
N THR A 746 48.78 40.55 -7.94
CA THR A 746 50.25 40.73 -7.82
C THR A 746 50.84 39.78 -6.74
N PRO A 747 52.15 39.43 -6.77
CA PRO A 747 53.03 39.12 -7.92
C PRO A 747 54.10 38.02 -7.65
N SER A 748 54.77 37.52 -8.71
CA SER A 748 56.18 37.07 -8.79
C SER A 748 56.32 36.23 -10.08
N ASP A 749 57.11 36.53 -11.11
CA ASP A 749 58.34 37.33 -11.27
C ASP A 749 58.34 38.10 -12.61
#